data_AF-A0A286ZT62-F1
#
_entry.id   AF-A0A286ZT62-F1
#
_cell.length_a   1.000
_cell.length_b   1.000
_cell.length_c   1.000
_cell.angle_alpha   90.00
_cell.angle_beta   90.00
_cell.angle_gamma   90.00
#
_symmetry.space_group_name_H-M   'P 1'
#
loop_
_entity.id
_entity.type
_entity.pdbx_description
1 polymer ?
#
loop_
_entity_poly.entity_id
_entity_poly.type
_entity_poly.pdbx_seq_one_letter_code
_entity_poly.pdbx_strand_id
1 'polypeptide(L)'
;MTSGPVFIYILIFGNYFAPGSGQDVTCALGYFPCGNITKCLPQLLHCNGVDDCGNQADEDNCGDNNGWSMQLDKYFANYYKMTSLHHFEAETSECSFRFFLLITLLFLVPRYPHSLLLPLYSVVGSVPMQCLCRGLELDCDETNLRAVPSVSSNVTLMSLQWNLIRKLPPDGFKKYHDLQKLCLQNNKIRSVSVYAFRGLYSLTKLYLSHNRITFLKPGVFEDLHRLEWLIIEDNHLNRISPLTFYGLNSLILLVLMNNVLTHLPDKPLCQHMPRLHWLDFEGNHIHNLRNLTFISCSNLTVLVMRKNKINHLNENTFAPLQKLDELDLGSNKIENLSPHVFKDLKELSQLNLSYNPIQKIQANQFDYLVKLKSLSLEGLEISNIQQRMFRPLTNLSHIYFKKFQYCGYAPHVRSCKPNTDGISSLENLLASIIQRVFVWVVSAVTCFGNIFVICMRPYIRSENKLHAMSIISLCCADCLMGIYLFVIGAFDLKFRGEYNKHAQLWMESIHCQLLGCLAILSTEVSVLLLTFLTLEKYICIVYPFRCLRPGKCRTITVLILIWIIGFIVAFIPLCNKELFKNYYGTNGVCFPLHSEDTESIGAQIYSVAIFLGINLAAFIIIVFSYGSMFYSVHQSTITATEVRNQVRKEMILAKRFFFIVFTDALCWIPIFVLKFLSLLQVEIPGTITSWVVIFILPINSALNPILYTLTTRPFKEMIHQFWYNYRQRRSIDSKGSQKAYAPSFIWVEMWPLQEMTADLMKPALFKDPCELSLISQSTRLNSYS
;
A
#
# COMPACT_ATOMS: atom_id res chain seq x y z
N MET A 1 45.55 17.85 -17.59
CA MET A 1 45.54 16.44 -18.00
C MET A 1 44.44 15.72 -17.25
N THR A 2 43.41 15.34 -18.03
CA THR A 2 42.33 14.35 -17.82
C THR A 2 41.59 14.37 -16.47
N SER A 3 40.50 15.15 -16.33
CA SER A 3 39.09 14.80 -16.67
C SER A 3 38.44 13.84 -15.66
N GLY A 4 37.48 14.34 -14.88
CA GLY A 4 36.61 13.52 -14.00
C GLY A 4 35.44 12.89 -14.77
N PRO A 5 34.22 12.78 -14.20
CA PRO A 5 33.82 12.75 -12.78
C PRO A 5 32.63 11.77 -12.50
N VAL A 6 32.06 11.82 -11.27
CA VAL A 6 30.61 11.58 -10.94
C VAL A 6 30.13 10.10 -10.90
N PHE A 7 29.74 9.58 -9.74
CA PHE A 7 28.37 9.64 -9.18
C PHE A 7 27.32 8.88 -10.02
N ILE A 8 27.47 7.56 -10.13
CA ILE A 8 26.37 6.62 -10.41
C ILE A 8 26.72 5.34 -9.64
N TYR A 9 26.12 5.12 -8.46
CA TYR A 9 26.03 3.79 -7.84
C TYR A 9 24.99 3.79 -6.71
N ILE A 10 23.75 4.19 -7.01
CA ILE A 10 22.55 3.68 -6.33
C ILE A 10 21.46 3.55 -7.39
N LEU A 11 21.60 2.50 -8.20
CA LEU A 11 20.58 1.75 -8.93
C LEU A 11 21.38 0.80 -9.83
N ILE A 12 21.10 -0.49 -9.75
CA ILE A 12 21.81 -1.62 -10.36
C ILE A 12 23.02 -2.12 -9.53
N PHE A 13 22.72 -2.72 -8.39
CA PHE A 13 23.18 -4.09 -8.17
C PHE A 13 21.95 -4.99 -8.27
N GLY A 14 21.81 -5.65 -9.41
CA GLY A 14 21.05 -6.89 -9.46
C GLY A 14 21.77 -7.95 -8.63
N ASN A 15 20.98 -8.90 -8.14
CA ASN A 15 21.28 -10.32 -8.02
C ASN A 15 22.74 -10.71 -7.78
N TYR A 16 22.92 -11.36 -6.64
CA TYR A 16 23.91 -12.38 -6.26
C TYR A 16 24.70 -12.01 -5.01
N PHE A 17 24.09 -12.27 -3.85
CA PHE A 17 24.76 -13.14 -2.88
C PHE A 17 23.99 -14.45 -2.83
N ALA A 18 24.75 -15.52 -2.90
CA ALA A 18 24.36 -16.88 -3.22
C ALA A 18 23.26 -17.44 -2.30
N PRO A 19 22.45 -18.39 -2.80
CA PRO A 19 21.60 -19.20 -1.96
C PRO A 19 22.49 -20.00 -1.02
N GLY A 20 22.34 -19.78 0.27
CA GLY A 20 22.72 -20.78 1.25
C GLY A 20 21.92 -22.03 0.89
N SER A 21 22.63 -23.07 0.46
CA SER A 21 22.12 -24.42 0.24
C SER A 21 21.45 -24.92 1.53
N GLY A 22 20.15 -24.70 1.64
CA GLY A 22 19.28 -25.42 2.56
C GLY A 22 18.37 -26.27 1.70
N GLN A 23 18.41 -27.58 1.89
CA GLN A 23 17.53 -28.54 1.22
C GLN A 23 16.08 -28.07 1.36
N ASP A 24 15.31 -28.05 0.26
CA ASP A 24 13.85 -27.99 0.35
C ASP A 24 13.40 -29.21 1.18
N VAL A 25 13.04 -28.96 2.43
CA VAL A 25 12.53 -29.99 3.33
C VAL A 25 11.10 -30.25 2.92
N THR A 26 10.88 -31.35 2.20
CA THR A 26 9.54 -31.82 1.83
C THR A 26 8.86 -32.44 3.04
N CYS A 27 7.98 -31.68 3.68
CA CYS A 27 7.13 -32.18 4.75
C CYS A 27 5.95 -33.00 4.19
N ALA A 28 5.50 -34.00 4.94
CA ALA A 28 4.32 -34.78 4.58
C ALA A 28 3.05 -33.91 4.60
N LEU A 29 2.04 -34.28 3.80
CA LEU A 29 0.74 -33.60 3.74
C LEU A 29 0.17 -33.35 5.15
N GLY A 30 -0.21 -32.10 5.42
CA GLY A 30 -0.70 -31.63 6.73
C GLY A 30 0.38 -31.08 7.67
N TYR A 31 1.63 -31.00 7.22
CA TYR A 31 2.75 -30.40 7.95
C TYR A 31 3.47 -29.35 7.11
N PHE A 32 3.92 -28.26 7.74
CA PHE A 32 4.71 -27.20 7.10
C PHE A 32 6.15 -27.16 7.66
N PRO A 33 7.14 -26.74 6.87
CA PRO A 33 8.53 -26.64 7.31
C PRO A 33 8.77 -25.37 8.14
N CYS A 34 9.53 -25.50 9.24
CA CYS A 34 10.00 -24.39 10.07
C CYS A 34 11.14 -23.59 9.40
N GLY A 35 10.86 -22.98 8.25
CA GLY A 35 11.84 -22.24 7.46
C GLY A 35 12.99 -23.14 7.00
N ASN A 36 14.24 -22.75 7.31
CA ASN A 36 15.45 -23.46 6.87
C ASN A 36 15.84 -24.65 7.78
N ILE A 37 14.94 -25.09 8.67
CA ILE A 37 15.15 -26.19 9.60
C ILE A 37 14.44 -27.44 9.06
N THR A 38 15.04 -28.62 9.23
CA THR A 38 14.45 -29.93 8.87
C THR A 38 13.26 -30.38 9.73
N LYS A 39 12.66 -29.46 10.49
CA LYS A 39 11.54 -29.71 11.40
C LYS A 39 10.24 -29.37 10.68
N CYS A 40 9.35 -30.37 10.60
CA CYS A 40 8.01 -30.23 10.07
C CYS A 40 7.01 -30.16 11.24
N LEU A 41 6.15 -29.14 11.26
CA LEU A 41 5.09 -28.99 12.25
C LEU A 41 3.71 -29.19 11.61
N PRO A 42 2.73 -29.73 12.34
CA PRO A 42 1.36 -29.80 11.84
C PRO A 42 0.86 -28.40 11.46
N GLN A 43 0.12 -28.29 10.35
CA GLN A 43 -0.42 -27.01 9.85
C GLN A 43 -1.22 -26.24 10.92
N LEU A 44 -1.83 -26.95 11.89
CA LEU A 44 -2.60 -26.36 13.00
C LEU A 44 -1.77 -25.46 13.93
N LEU A 45 -0.45 -25.58 13.89
CA LEU A 45 0.48 -24.78 14.69
C LEU A 45 1.02 -23.55 13.93
N HIS A 46 0.69 -23.39 12.65
CA HIS A 46 1.05 -22.18 11.90
C HIS A 46 0.16 -21.01 12.30
N CYS A 47 0.74 -19.84 12.60
CA CYS A 47 0.02 -18.62 12.97
C CYS A 47 -0.85 -18.75 14.24
N ASN A 48 -0.41 -19.53 15.22
CA ASN A 48 -1.13 -19.75 16.48
C ASN A 48 -0.70 -18.77 17.60
N GLY A 49 0.28 -17.91 17.32
CA GLY A 49 0.82 -16.92 18.25
C GLY A 49 1.80 -17.50 19.28
N VAL A 50 2.29 -18.72 19.07
CA VAL A 50 3.28 -19.42 19.89
C VAL A 50 4.41 -19.86 18.96
N ASP A 51 5.66 -19.51 19.30
CA ASP A 51 6.82 -19.92 18.50
C ASP A 51 7.13 -21.40 18.73
N ASP A 52 6.45 -22.27 17.98
CA ASP A 52 6.60 -23.72 17.99
C ASP A 52 7.80 -24.17 17.13
N CYS A 53 8.24 -23.31 16.20
CA CYS A 53 9.44 -23.53 15.40
C CYS A 53 10.75 -23.15 16.13
N GLY A 54 10.71 -22.25 17.12
CA GLY A 54 11.86 -21.71 17.86
C GLY A 54 12.65 -20.63 17.10
N ASN A 55 12.21 -20.30 15.88
CA ASN A 55 12.78 -19.27 15.01
C ASN A 55 11.69 -18.34 14.45
N GLN A 56 10.46 -18.43 14.95
CA GLN A 56 9.30 -17.65 14.56
C GLN A 56 8.83 -17.81 13.11
N ALA A 57 9.39 -18.77 12.37
CA ALA A 57 9.04 -19.01 10.97
C ALA A 57 7.59 -19.50 10.79
N ASP A 58 7.01 -20.10 11.83
CA ASP A 58 5.60 -20.46 11.92
C ASP A 58 4.65 -19.26 12.08
N GLU A 59 5.17 -18.07 12.36
CA GLU A 59 4.38 -16.84 12.50
C GLU A 59 4.68 -15.83 11.37
N ASP A 60 5.59 -16.16 10.46
CA ASP A 60 5.94 -15.35 9.30
C ASP A 60 5.03 -15.66 8.08
N ASN A 61 4.68 -14.64 7.30
CA ASN A 61 3.84 -14.77 6.10
C ASN A 61 2.45 -15.40 6.34
N CYS A 62 1.86 -15.16 7.51
CA CYS A 62 0.42 -15.36 7.75
C CYS A 62 -0.41 -14.42 6.85
N GLY A 63 -0.55 -14.76 5.56
CA GLY A 63 -1.41 -14.06 4.61
C GLY A 63 -2.87 -14.11 5.05
N ASP A 64 -3.66 -13.09 4.62
CA ASP A 64 -5.07 -12.86 4.96
C ASP A 64 -6.00 -14.04 4.60
N ASN A 65 -5.94 -15.10 5.41
CA ASN A 65 -7.10 -15.92 5.68
C ASN A 65 -7.96 -15.12 6.66
N ASN A 66 -8.65 -14.12 6.13
CA ASN A 66 -9.95 -13.72 6.63
C ASN A 66 -10.64 -15.02 7.06
N GLY A 67 -10.96 -15.22 8.34
CA GLY A 67 -11.45 -16.50 8.92
C GLY A 67 -12.68 -17.13 8.25
N TRP A 68 -13.13 -16.52 7.16
CA TRP A 68 -14.08 -16.88 6.12
C TRP A 68 -13.52 -17.95 5.19
N SER A 69 -13.52 -19.17 5.71
CA SER A 69 -13.47 -20.49 5.02
C SER A 69 -13.05 -21.60 5.99
N MET A 70 -12.67 -21.28 7.23
CA MET A 70 -12.29 -22.27 8.26
C MET A 70 -13.47 -23.20 8.65
N GLN A 71 -14.71 -22.81 8.34
CA GLN A 71 -15.89 -23.61 8.61
C GLN A 71 -16.02 -24.80 7.65
N LEU A 72 -15.56 -24.68 6.40
CA LEU A 72 -15.56 -25.78 5.43
C LEU A 72 -14.68 -26.92 5.97
N ASP A 73 -13.44 -26.60 6.36
CA ASP A 73 -12.49 -27.54 6.96
C ASP A 73 -12.95 -28.09 8.32
N LYS A 74 -13.62 -27.28 9.14
CA LYS A 74 -14.12 -27.69 10.46
C LYS A 74 -15.40 -28.51 10.38
N TYR A 75 -16.27 -28.22 9.42
CA TYR A 75 -17.46 -29.01 9.10
C TYR A 75 -17.03 -30.37 8.52
N PHE A 76 -16.03 -30.39 7.62
CA PHE A 76 -15.39 -31.62 7.18
C PHE A 76 -14.76 -32.38 8.36
N ALA A 77 -13.94 -31.74 9.19
CA ALA A 77 -13.29 -32.39 10.33
C ALA A 77 -14.29 -32.98 11.35
N ASN A 78 -15.40 -32.31 11.66
CA ASN A 78 -16.41 -32.81 12.58
C ASN A 78 -17.29 -33.92 11.97
N TYR A 79 -17.62 -33.85 10.68
CA TYR A 79 -18.38 -34.90 9.99
C TYR A 79 -17.54 -36.20 9.88
N TYR A 80 -16.24 -36.08 9.59
CA TYR A 80 -15.30 -37.21 9.59
C TYR A 80 -15.05 -37.79 10.98
N LYS A 81 -15.13 -36.98 12.05
CA LYS A 81 -14.99 -37.45 13.44
C LYS A 81 -16.15 -38.34 13.90
N MET A 82 -17.32 -38.25 13.25
CA MET A 82 -18.49 -39.07 13.57
C MET A 82 -18.59 -40.34 12.70
N THR A 83 -17.75 -40.49 11.67
CA THR A 83 -17.84 -41.59 10.69
C THR A 83 -16.56 -42.43 10.50
N SER A 84 -15.45 -42.17 11.19
CA SER A 84 -14.24 -43.00 11.07
C SER A 84 -13.85 -43.69 12.39
N LEU A 85 -14.26 -44.95 12.50
CA LEU A 85 -13.40 -46.02 13.02
C LEU A 85 -12.91 -46.81 11.79
N HIS A 86 -12.14 -46.16 10.92
CA HIS A 86 -11.15 -46.72 9.97
C HIS A 86 -10.64 -45.62 9.04
N HIS A 87 -9.31 -45.50 8.97
CA HIS A 87 -8.50 -44.49 8.28
C HIS A 87 -9.04 -43.99 6.92
N PHE A 88 -8.99 -42.67 6.73
CA PHE A 88 -8.90 -42.06 5.40
C PHE A 88 -8.06 -40.77 5.44
N GLU A 89 -7.20 -40.64 4.44
CA GLU A 89 -6.37 -39.49 4.10
C GLU A 89 -7.22 -38.28 3.68
N ALA A 90 -6.76 -37.09 4.06
CA ALA A 90 -7.32 -35.82 3.60
C ALA A 90 -6.74 -35.49 2.22
N GLU A 91 -7.51 -35.73 1.16
CA GLU A 91 -7.22 -35.21 -0.19
C GLU A 91 -7.93 -33.87 -0.41
N THR A 92 -7.19 -32.78 -0.25
CA THR A 92 -7.47 -31.49 -0.88
C THR A 92 -6.46 -31.26 -1.99
N SER A 93 -6.96 -31.05 -3.20
CA SER A 93 -6.27 -30.46 -4.36
C SER A 93 -4.90 -31.04 -4.77
N GLU A 94 -4.89 -32.21 -5.39
CA GLU A 94 -3.90 -32.55 -6.44
C GLU A 94 -4.63 -33.06 -7.69
N CYS A 95 -4.91 -32.16 -8.63
CA CYS A 95 -5.22 -32.53 -10.01
C CYS A 95 -4.79 -31.42 -10.97
N SER A 96 -3.51 -31.05 -10.89
CA SER A 96 -2.77 -30.33 -11.93
C SER A 96 -1.30 -30.33 -11.53
N PHE A 97 -0.47 -31.17 -12.15
CA PHE A 97 0.97 -30.94 -12.42
C PHE A 97 1.62 -32.25 -12.93
N ARG A 98 1.55 -32.49 -14.24
CA ARG A 98 2.60 -33.26 -14.94
C ARG A 98 2.85 -32.70 -16.32
N PHE A 99 3.57 -31.58 -16.36
CA PHE A 99 4.24 -31.11 -17.56
C PHE A 99 5.66 -30.65 -17.23
N PHE A 100 6.53 -31.53 -16.69
CA PHE A 100 7.99 -31.36 -16.75
C PHE A 100 8.73 -32.61 -16.22
N LEU A 101 8.77 -33.69 -17.01
CA LEU A 101 9.81 -34.73 -16.85
C LEU A 101 9.82 -35.69 -18.06
N LEU A 102 10.11 -35.15 -19.25
CA LEU A 102 10.41 -35.98 -20.43
C LEU A 102 11.72 -35.63 -21.14
N ILE A 103 12.63 -34.91 -20.47
CA ILE A 103 13.96 -34.63 -21.02
C ILE A 103 14.96 -34.76 -19.89
N THR A 104 15.50 -35.97 -19.67
CA THR A 104 16.83 -36.24 -19.06
C THR A 104 17.01 -37.70 -18.62
N LEU A 105 16.64 -38.70 -19.42
CA LEU A 105 17.16 -40.07 -19.23
C LEU A 105 16.91 -40.95 -20.47
N LEU A 106 17.53 -40.60 -21.60
CA LEU A 106 17.70 -41.51 -22.74
C LEU A 106 19.03 -41.20 -23.47
N PHE A 107 20.13 -41.27 -22.71
CA PHE A 107 21.46 -41.56 -23.25
C PHE A 107 22.12 -42.58 -22.32
N LEU A 108 21.97 -43.88 -22.65
CA LEU A 108 22.93 -44.98 -22.51
C LEU A 108 22.21 -46.33 -22.69
N VAL A 109 22.34 -46.81 -23.92
CA VAL A 109 22.01 -48.09 -24.60
C VAL A 109 22.55 -49.35 -23.86
N PRO A 110 22.15 -50.64 -24.11
CA PRO A 110 21.44 -51.22 -25.28
C PRO A 110 20.28 -52.23 -25.07
N ARG A 111 19.44 -52.30 -26.13
CA ARG A 111 18.77 -53.46 -26.78
C ARG A 111 18.80 -54.84 -26.10
N TYR A 112 17.61 -55.42 -25.81
CA TYR A 112 16.96 -56.62 -26.42
C TYR A 112 15.85 -57.20 -25.48
N PRO A 113 14.94 -58.08 -25.95
CA PRO A 113 13.64 -57.77 -26.54
C PRO A 113 12.43 -58.11 -25.64
N HIS A 114 11.25 -57.71 -26.13
CA HIS A 114 9.89 -58.15 -25.82
C HIS A 114 9.67 -59.34 -24.85
N SER A 115 8.65 -59.11 -24.02
CA SER A 115 7.62 -60.04 -23.48
C SER A 115 7.68 -60.34 -21.98
N LEU A 116 6.48 -60.33 -21.40
CA LEU A 116 6.08 -60.66 -20.01
C LEU A 116 6.21 -59.56 -18.95
N LEU A 117 5.21 -58.67 -18.95
CA LEU A 117 4.55 -58.26 -17.70
C LEU A 117 3.04 -58.44 -17.89
N LEU A 118 2.49 -59.35 -17.09
CA LEU A 118 1.11 -59.80 -17.06
C LEU A 118 0.14 -58.63 -16.81
N PRO A 119 -1.07 -58.61 -17.41
CA PRO A 119 -2.10 -57.66 -17.03
C PRO A 119 -2.69 -58.10 -15.68
N LEU A 120 -2.64 -57.20 -14.69
CA LEU A 120 -3.51 -57.29 -13.53
C LEU A 120 -4.96 -57.30 -14.02
N TYR A 121 -5.69 -58.35 -13.65
CA TYR A 121 -7.07 -58.65 -14.02
C TYR A 121 -7.97 -57.39 -13.94
N SER A 122 -8.55 -56.97 -15.07
CA SER A 122 -9.63 -55.99 -15.08
C SER A 122 -10.95 -56.70 -14.75
N VAL A 123 -11.58 -56.32 -13.65
CA VAL A 123 -12.96 -56.73 -13.30
C VAL A 123 -14.00 -55.87 -14.03
N VAL A 124 -13.54 -54.79 -14.68
CA VAL A 124 -14.27 -53.91 -15.57
C VAL A 124 -13.97 -54.39 -17.00
N GLY A 125 -15.00 -54.63 -17.83
CA GLY A 125 -14.88 -55.17 -19.20
C GLY A 125 -14.05 -54.31 -20.18
N SER A 126 -14.51 -54.13 -21.43
CA SER A 126 -13.76 -53.35 -22.42
C SER A 126 -13.63 -51.86 -22.00
N VAL A 127 -12.45 -51.46 -21.52
CA VAL A 127 -12.10 -50.06 -21.22
C VAL A 127 -11.45 -49.42 -22.46
N PRO A 128 -11.76 -48.17 -22.83
CA PRO A 128 -11.07 -47.47 -23.91
C PRO A 128 -9.56 -47.41 -23.63
N MET A 129 -8.72 -47.67 -24.64
CA MET A 129 -7.24 -47.66 -24.52
C MET A 129 -6.64 -46.35 -23.97
N GLN A 130 -7.44 -45.28 -23.98
CA GLN A 130 -7.05 -43.94 -23.53
C GLN A 130 -7.34 -43.72 -22.03
N CYS A 131 -8.10 -44.61 -21.37
CA CYS A 131 -8.49 -44.47 -19.97
C CYS A 131 -7.71 -45.45 -19.07
N LEU A 132 -7.41 -45.02 -17.85
CA LEU A 132 -6.83 -45.84 -16.79
C LEU A 132 -7.95 -46.42 -15.92
N CYS A 133 -7.86 -47.71 -15.58
CA CYS A 133 -8.78 -48.36 -14.68
C CYS A 133 -8.02 -48.90 -13.46
N ARG A 134 -8.50 -48.54 -12.25
CA ARG A 134 -7.97 -49.02 -10.97
C ARG A 134 -9.11 -49.68 -10.19
N GLY A 135 -9.21 -51.00 -10.25
CA GLY A 135 -10.34 -51.73 -9.63
C GLY A 135 -11.69 -51.37 -10.27
N LEU A 136 -12.53 -50.60 -9.56
CA LEU A 136 -13.84 -50.12 -10.02
C LEU A 136 -13.84 -48.63 -10.38
N GLU A 137 -12.68 -47.98 -10.34
CA GLU A 137 -12.51 -46.57 -10.68
C GLU A 137 -12.07 -46.44 -12.13
N LEU A 138 -12.72 -45.53 -12.86
CA LEU A 138 -12.39 -45.16 -14.22
C LEU A 138 -11.87 -43.73 -14.26
N ASP A 139 -10.66 -43.56 -14.77
CA ASP A 139 -10.02 -42.28 -15.02
C ASP A 139 -9.76 -42.12 -16.53
N CYS A 140 -10.38 -41.11 -17.14
CA CYS A 140 -10.22 -40.77 -18.56
C CYS A 140 -9.82 -39.30 -18.74
N ASP A 141 -8.99 -38.78 -17.86
CA ASP A 141 -8.68 -37.35 -17.83
C ASP A 141 -7.74 -36.94 -18.98
N GLU A 142 -7.97 -35.75 -19.55
CA GLU A 142 -7.16 -35.20 -20.67
C GLU A 142 -7.12 -36.04 -21.95
N THR A 143 -8.11 -36.91 -22.17
CA THR A 143 -8.16 -37.84 -23.31
C THR A 143 -8.83 -37.28 -24.56
N ASN A 144 -9.15 -35.99 -24.59
CA ASN A 144 -9.85 -35.30 -25.68
C ASN A 144 -11.21 -35.92 -26.08
N LEU A 145 -11.88 -36.58 -25.13
CA LEU A 145 -13.17 -37.24 -25.36
C LEU A 145 -14.25 -36.22 -25.73
N ARG A 146 -15.04 -36.54 -26.76
CA ARG A 146 -16.18 -35.72 -27.20
C ARG A 146 -17.52 -36.18 -26.64
N ALA A 147 -17.57 -37.39 -26.10
CA ALA A 147 -18.76 -38.02 -25.54
C ALA A 147 -18.35 -38.94 -24.38
N VAL A 148 -19.34 -39.30 -23.55
CA VAL A 148 -19.15 -40.22 -22.42
C VAL A 148 -18.79 -41.62 -22.95
N PRO A 149 -17.70 -42.25 -22.47
CA PRO A 149 -17.32 -43.59 -22.90
C PRO A 149 -18.27 -44.65 -22.35
N SER A 150 -18.46 -45.73 -23.12
CA SER A 150 -19.25 -46.88 -22.69
C SER A 150 -18.35 -47.93 -22.03
N VAL A 151 -18.48 -48.10 -20.71
CA VAL A 151 -17.71 -49.09 -19.92
C VAL A 151 -18.63 -50.04 -19.14
N SER A 152 -18.05 -50.90 -18.28
CA SER A 152 -18.80 -51.82 -17.39
C SER A 152 -19.75 -51.07 -16.45
N SER A 153 -20.86 -51.70 -16.06
CA SER A 153 -21.87 -51.14 -15.15
C SER A 153 -21.38 -50.96 -13.71
N ASN A 154 -20.38 -51.74 -13.29
CA ASN A 154 -19.95 -51.86 -11.90
C ASN A 154 -19.02 -50.73 -11.43
N VAL A 155 -18.87 -49.67 -12.23
CA VAL A 155 -17.95 -48.56 -11.96
C VAL A 155 -18.51 -47.69 -10.83
N THR A 156 -17.70 -47.45 -9.80
CA THR A 156 -18.08 -46.66 -8.61
C THR A 156 -17.61 -45.21 -8.70
N LEU A 157 -16.53 -44.94 -9.43
CA LEU A 157 -16.00 -43.61 -9.68
C LEU A 157 -15.71 -43.44 -11.17
N MET A 158 -16.18 -42.32 -11.75
CA MET A 158 -15.92 -41.98 -13.14
C MET A 158 -15.39 -40.55 -13.25
N SER A 159 -14.11 -40.41 -13.60
CA SER A 159 -13.45 -39.14 -13.90
C SER A 159 -13.34 -38.93 -15.42
N LEU A 160 -13.92 -37.83 -15.90
CA LEU A 160 -13.92 -37.43 -17.29
C LEU A 160 -13.49 -35.95 -17.44
N GLN A 161 -12.59 -35.47 -16.58
CA GLN A 161 -12.20 -34.06 -16.56
C GLN A 161 -11.29 -33.69 -17.73
N TRP A 162 -11.18 -32.39 -18.01
CA TRP A 162 -10.29 -31.85 -19.05
C TRP A 162 -10.52 -32.45 -20.44
N ASN A 163 -11.78 -32.69 -20.77
CA ASN A 163 -12.20 -33.28 -22.04
C ASN A 163 -12.98 -32.27 -22.90
N LEU A 164 -13.49 -32.74 -24.04
CA LEU A 164 -14.18 -31.93 -25.05
C LEU A 164 -15.67 -32.24 -25.13
N ILE A 165 -16.26 -32.76 -24.05
CA ILE A 165 -17.68 -33.16 -24.01
C ILE A 165 -18.56 -31.92 -24.12
N ARG A 166 -19.49 -31.91 -25.07
CA ARG A 166 -20.34 -30.74 -25.37
C ARG A 166 -21.77 -30.85 -24.85
N LYS A 167 -22.30 -32.06 -24.73
CA LYS A 167 -23.69 -32.33 -24.35
C LYS A 167 -23.76 -33.63 -23.56
N LEU A 168 -24.67 -33.68 -22.58
CA LEU A 168 -25.03 -34.92 -21.89
C LEU A 168 -26.37 -35.43 -22.45
N PRO A 169 -26.36 -36.52 -23.25
CA PRO A 169 -27.57 -37.08 -23.86
C PRO A 169 -28.49 -37.72 -22.80
N PRO A 170 -29.78 -37.92 -23.11
CA PRO A 170 -30.67 -38.69 -22.25
C PRO A 170 -30.12 -40.11 -22.03
N ASP A 171 -30.31 -40.64 -20.83
CA ASP A 171 -29.92 -42.00 -20.43
C ASP A 171 -28.42 -42.33 -20.60
N GLY A 172 -27.57 -41.31 -20.75
CA GLY A 172 -26.13 -41.50 -21.00
C GLY A 172 -25.39 -42.24 -19.89
N PHE A 173 -25.90 -42.17 -18.66
CA PHE A 173 -25.34 -42.86 -17.49
C PHE A 173 -26.24 -43.98 -16.94
N LYS A 174 -27.32 -44.34 -17.64
CA LYS A 174 -28.39 -45.22 -17.12
C LYS A 174 -27.91 -46.57 -16.61
N LYS A 175 -26.82 -47.11 -17.17
CA LYS A 175 -26.27 -48.43 -16.80
C LYS A 175 -25.40 -48.43 -15.55
N TYR A 176 -25.05 -47.27 -14.99
CA TYR A 176 -24.08 -47.14 -13.89
C TYR A 176 -24.78 -46.94 -12.54
N HIS A 177 -25.57 -47.93 -12.11
CA HIS A 177 -26.38 -47.83 -10.88
C HIS A 177 -25.55 -47.72 -9.59
N ASP A 178 -24.33 -48.26 -9.59
CA ASP A 178 -23.41 -48.28 -8.44
C ASP A 178 -22.46 -47.08 -8.41
N LEU A 179 -22.57 -46.15 -9.36
CA LEU A 179 -21.70 -44.98 -9.46
C LEU A 179 -21.94 -44.05 -8.27
N GLN A 180 -20.88 -43.75 -7.52
CA GLN A 180 -20.88 -42.90 -6.33
C GLN A 180 -20.32 -41.50 -6.62
N LYS A 181 -19.27 -41.39 -7.44
CA LYS A 181 -18.62 -40.11 -7.77
C LYS A 181 -18.50 -39.93 -9.28
N LEU A 182 -18.98 -38.80 -9.78
CA LEU A 182 -18.91 -38.41 -11.18
C LEU A 182 -18.25 -37.04 -11.33
N CYS A 183 -17.11 -37.02 -12.02
CA CYS A 183 -16.33 -35.81 -12.28
C CYS A 183 -16.41 -35.43 -13.76
N LEU A 184 -17.02 -34.28 -14.05
CA LEU A 184 -17.22 -33.73 -15.40
C LEU A 184 -16.66 -32.31 -15.53
N GLN A 185 -15.78 -31.89 -14.61
CA GLN A 185 -15.20 -30.55 -14.64
C GLN A 185 -14.33 -30.30 -15.88
N ASN A 186 -14.12 -29.01 -16.21
CA ASN A 186 -13.24 -28.58 -17.30
C ASN A 186 -13.58 -29.23 -18.65
N ASN A 187 -14.86 -29.22 -18.99
CA ASN A 187 -15.36 -29.70 -20.27
C ASN A 187 -15.97 -28.53 -21.08
N LYS A 188 -16.74 -28.84 -22.13
CA LYS A 188 -17.44 -27.84 -22.96
C LYS A 188 -18.95 -28.04 -22.92
N ILE A 189 -19.48 -28.57 -21.81
CA ILE A 189 -20.88 -28.98 -21.69
C ILE A 189 -21.76 -27.73 -21.73
N ARG A 190 -22.62 -27.64 -22.76
CA ARG A 190 -23.59 -26.55 -22.94
C ARG A 190 -25.01 -26.95 -22.60
N SER A 191 -25.35 -28.22 -22.81
CA SER A 191 -26.71 -28.73 -22.68
C SER A 191 -26.72 -30.05 -21.96
N VAL A 192 -27.55 -30.12 -20.91
CA VAL A 192 -27.82 -31.33 -20.12
C VAL A 192 -29.27 -31.71 -20.37
N SER A 193 -29.49 -32.94 -20.85
CA SER A 193 -30.85 -33.49 -21.02
C SER A 193 -31.53 -33.71 -19.66
N VAL A 194 -32.87 -33.65 -19.59
CA VAL A 194 -33.64 -33.92 -18.35
C VAL A 194 -33.30 -35.31 -17.79
N TYR A 195 -33.16 -36.29 -18.68
CA TYR A 195 -32.89 -37.67 -18.30
C TYR A 195 -31.39 -38.01 -18.36
N ALA A 196 -30.50 -37.02 -18.33
CA ALA A 196 -29.06 -37.27 -18.46
C ALA A 196 -28.52 -38.15 -17.33
N PHE A 197 -28.92 -37.86 -16.08
CA PHE A 197 -28.45 -38.55 -14.87
C PHE A 197 -29.40 -39.65 -14.38
N ARG A 198 -30.33 -40.09 -15.23
CA ARG A 198 -31.30 -41.12 -14.89
C ARG A 198 -30.59 -42.43 -14.52
N GLY A 199 -31.07 -43.11 -13.48
CA GLY A 199 -30.54 -44.40 -13.02
C GLY A 199 -29.35 -44.33 -12.07
N LEU A 200 -28.83 -43.14 -11.75
CA LEU A 200 -27.70 -42.92 -10.84
C LEU A 200 -28.11 -42.88 -9.35
N TYR A 201 -28.77 -43.93 -8.86
CA TYR A 201 -29.36 -43.99 -7.53
C TYR A 201 -28.35 -43.96 -6.37
N SER A 202 -27.10 -44.36 -6.63
CA SER A 202 -26.02 -44.44 -5.64
C SER A 202 -25.09 -43.23 -5.63
N LEU A 203 -25.34 -42.23 -6.50
CA LEU A 203 -24.43 -41.10 -6.68
C LEU A 203 -24.45 -40.19 -5.45
N THR A 204 -23.28 -39.92 -4.88
CA THR A 204 -23.07 -39.07 -3.70
C THR A 204 -22.42 -37.74 -4.06
N LYS A 205 -21.54 -37.71 -5.07
CA LYS A 205 -20.81 -36.50 -5.48
C LYS A 205 -20.88 -36.28 -6.98
N LEU A 206 -21.30 -35.08 -7.38
CA LEU A 206 -21.40 -34.65 -8.77
C LEU A 206 -20.70 -33.31 -8.99
N TYR A 207 -19.70 -33.31 -9.87
CA TYR A 207 -18.92 -32.13 -10.23
C TYR A 207 -19.18 -31.74 -11.69
N LEU A 208 -19.64 -30.52 -11.91
CA LEU A 208 -19.97 -29.95 -13.23
C LEU A 208 -19.25 -28.60 -13.46
N SER A 209 -18.25 -28.27 -12.64
CA SER A 209 -17.54 -26.99 -12.66
C SER A 209 -16.81 -26.69 -13.98
N HIS A 210 -16.56 -25.41 -14.27
CA HIS A 210 -15.86 -24.93 -15.47
C HIS A 210 -16.41 -25.54 -16.76
N ASN A 211 -17.71 -25.40 -16.96
CA ASN A 211 -18.41 -25.81 -18.18
C ASN A 211 -19.09 -24.58 -18.80
N ARG A 212 -20.06 -24.79 -19.70
CA ARG A 212 -20.79 -23.72 -20.40
C ARG A 212 -22.29 -23.91 -20.25
N ILE A 213 -22.73 -24.48 -19.14
CA ILE A 213 -24.13 -24.82 -18.90
C ILE A 213 -24.90 -23.52 -18.70
N THR A 214 -25.93 -23.30 -19.50
CA THR A 214 -26.76 -22.09 -19.43
C THR A 214 -28.06 -22.29 -18.67
N PHE A 215 -28.59 -23.52 -18.66
CA PHE A 215 -29.86 -23.85 -18.05
C PHE A 215 -29.94 -25.32 -17.64
N LEU A 216 -30.50 -25.59 -16.46
CA LEU A 216 -30.82 -26.92 -15.96
C LEU A 216 -32.35 -27.07 -15.86
N LYS A 217 -32.89 -28.04 -16.60
CA LYS A 217 -34.32 -28.28 -16.65
C LYS A 217 -34.84 -28.82 -15.30
N PRO A 218 -36.10 -28.52 -14.92
CA PRO A 218 -36.76 -29.15 -13.78
C PRO A 218 -36.65 -30.68 -13.82
N GLY A 219 -36.38 -31.32 -12.69
CA GLY A 219 -36.27 -32.78 -12.57
C GLY A 219 -35.00 -33.41 -13.13
N VAL A 220 -33.99 -32.61 -13.56
CA VAL A 220 -32.74 -33.17 -14.11
C VAL A 220 -31.97 -34.06 -13.12
N PHE A 221 -32.23 -33.90 -11.83
CA PHE A 221 -31.61 -34.65 -10.74
C PHE A 221 -32.59 -35.61 -10.02
N GLU A 222 -33.72 -35.94 -10.64
CA GLU A 222 -34.83 -36.67 -10.00
C GLU A 222 -34.40 -37.96 -9.29
N ASP A 223 -33.58 -38.80 -9.93
CA ASP A 223 -33.13 -40.09 -9.39
C ASP A 223 -31.96 -39.98 -8.38
N LEU A 224 -31.38 -38.80 -8.17
CA LEU A 224 -30.16 -38.59 -7.39
C LEU A 224 -30.42 -38.48 -5.88
N HIS A 225 -31.17 -39.42 -5.31
CA HIS A 225 -31.66 -39.36 -3.93
C HIS A 225 -30.58 -39.40 -2.85
N ARG A 226 -29.41 -39.98 -3.16
CA ARG A 226 -28.25 -40.09 -2.26
C ARG A 226 -27.19 -39.01 -2.50
N LEU A 227 -27.45 -38.07 -3.40
CA LEU A 227 -26.48 -37.03 -3.71
C LEU A 227 -26.31 -36.10 -2.51
N GLU A 228 -25.08 -35.99 -2.04
CA GLU A 228 -24.70 -35.13 -0.93
C GLU A 228 -24.08 -33.82 -1.45
N TRP A 229 -23.25 -33.90 -2.50
CA TRP A 229 -22.50 -32.75 -3.03
C TRP A 229 -22.83 -32.50 -4.49
N LEU A 230 -23.26 -31.28 -4.78
CA LEU A 230 -23.48 -30.79 -6.13
C LEU A 230 -22.71 -29.49 -6.34
N ILE A 231 -21.68 -29.55 -7.20
CA ILE A 231 -20.80 -28.41 -7.48
C ILE A 231 -20.95 -28.02 -8.96
N ILE A 232 -21.42 -26.80 -9.19
CA ILE A 232 -21.64 -26.22 -10.53
C ILE A 232 -21.06 -24.80 -10.55
N GLU A 233 -19.75 -24.71 -10.31
CA GLU A 233 -18.99 -23.47 -10.35
C GLU A 233 -18.63 -23.08 -11.79
N ASP A 234 -18.41 -21.78 -12.05
CA ASP A 234 -17.88 -21.26 -13.33
C ASP A 234 -18.64 -21.82 -14.54
N ASN A 235 -19.94 -21.54 -14.56
CA ASN A 235 -20.85 -21.86 -15.64
C ASN A 235 -21.59 -20.59 -16.08
N HIS A 236 -22.63 -20.74 -16.90
CA HIS A 236 -23.41 -19.62 -17.42
C HIS A 236 -24.88 -19.73 -17.02
N LEU A 237 -25.17 -20.29 -15.85
CA LEU A 237 -26.53 -20.41 -15.35
C LEU A 237 -27.12 -19.02 -15.10
N ASN A 238 -28.22 -18.72 -15.77
CA ASN A 238 -28.90 -17.42 -15.64
C ASN A 238 -30.10 -17.45 -14.68
N ARG A 239 -30.70 -18.63 -14.46
CA ARG A 239 -31.89 -18.85 -13.64
C ARG A 239 -31.87 -20.24 -13.04
N ILE A 240 -32.45 -20.37 -11.85
CA ILE A 240 -32.72 -21.65 -11.18
C ILE A 240 -34.20 -21.71 -10.77
N SER A 241 -34.75 -22.92 -10.78
CA SER A 241 -36.09 -23.21 -10.26
C SER A 241 -35.96 -24.19 -9.10
N PRO A 242 -36.77 -24.11 -8.04
CA PRO A 242 -36.73 -25.11 -6.96
C PRO A 242 -36.98 -26.53 -7.49
N LEU A 243 -37.78 -26.67 -8.56
CA LEU A 243 -38.03 -27.96 -9.21
C LEU A 243 -36.82 -28.52 -9.97
N THR A 244 -35.78 -27.72 -10.25
CA THR A 244 -34.51 -28.22 -10.79
C THR A 244 -33.85 -29.19 -9.82
N PHE A 245 -34.01 -28.96 -8.51
CA PHE A 245 -33.44 -29.78 -7.43
C PHE A 245 -34.39 -30.87 -6.91
N TYR A 246 -35.45 -31.17 -7.65
CA TYR A 246 -36.37 -32.26 -7.29
C TYR A 246 -35.61 -33.58 -7.21
N GLY A 247 -35.82 -34.34 -6.13
CA GLY A 247 -35.16 -35.63 -5.88
C GLY A 247 -33.95 -35.59 -4.95
N LEU A 248 -33.37 -34.40 -4.69
CA LEU A 248 -32.13 -34.20 -3.92
C LEU A 248 -32.31 -34.24 -2.39
N ASN A 249 -32.90 -35.34 -1.89
CA ASN A 249 -33.30 -35.49 -0.48
C ASN A 249 -32.12 -35.55 0.51
N SER A 250 -30.92 -35.91 0.05
CA SER A 250 -29.71 -36.07 0.88
C SER A 250 -28.69 -34.96 0.68
N LEU A 251 -29.00 -33.92 -0.10
CA LEU A 251 -28.02 -32.89 -0.45
C LEU A 251 -27.63 -32.07 0.77
N ILE A 252 -26.32 -31.96 1.00
CA ILE A 252 -25.69 -31.23 2.11
C ILE A 252 -25.04 -29.95 1.59
N LEU A 253 -24.38 -30.04 0.42
CA LEU A 253 -23.57 -28.97 -0.17
C LEU A 253 -24.07 -28.65 -1.59
N LEU A 254 -24.45 -27.40 -1.82
CA LEU A 254 -24.76 -26.85 -3.13
C LEU A 254 -23.90 -25.63 -3.43
N VAL A 255 -23.05 -25.74 -4.45
CA VAL A 255 -22.17 -24.65 -4.90
C VAL A 255 -22.56 -24.20 -6.30
N LEU A 256 -22.95 -22.93 -6.41
CA LEU A 256 -23.37 -22.25 -7.66
C LEU A 256 -22.54 -20.98 -7.91
N MET A 257 -21.29 -20.98 -7.44
CA MET A 257 -20.35 -19.86 -7.55
C MET A 257 -20.06 -19.49 -9.02
N ASN A 258 -19.78 -18.20 -9.26
CA ASN A 258 -19.38 -17.63 -10.55
C ASN A 258 -20.29 -18.05 -11.72
N ASN A 259 -21.60 -17.93 -11.51
CA ASN A 259 -22.58 -18.03 -12.58
C ASN A 259 -23.14 -16.64 -12.91
N VAL A 260 -24.19 -16.57 -13.73
CA VAL A 260 -24.83 -15.30 -14.14
C VAL A 260 -26.25 -15.18 -13.61
N LEU A 261 -26.50 -15.73 -12.41
CA LEU A 261 -27.83 -15.70 -11.79
C LEU A 261 -28.22 -14.27 -11.44
N THR A 262 -29.33 -13.78 -11.98
CA THR A 262 -29.83 -12.43 -11.72
C THR A 262 -30.87 -12.37 -10.59
N HIS A 263 -31.63 -13.44 -10.41
CA HIS A 263 -32.69 -13.55 -9.41
C HIS A 263 -32.77 -14.97 -8.85
N LEU A 264 -33.05 -15.06 -7.56
CA LEU A 264 -33.47 -16.30 -6.91
C LEU A 264 -34.98 -16.52 -7.10
N PRO A 265 -35.46 -17.77 -7.02
CA PRO A 265 -36.85 -18.09 -7.25
C PRO A 265 -37.79 -17.51 -6.18
N ASP A 266 -39.02 -17.25 -6.61
CA ASP A 266 -40.12 -16.71 -5.79
C ASP A 266 -40.82 -17.76 -4.93
N LYS A 267 -40.36 -19.01 -5.05
CA LYS A 267 -40.85 -20.19 -4.34
C LYS A 267 -39.75 -20.69 -3.41
N PRO A 268 -40.08 -21.47 -2.36
CA PRO A 268 -39.10 -21.95 -1.40
C PRO A 268 -37.99 -22.77 -2.07
N LEU A 269 -36.75 -22.29 -1.99
CA LEU A 269 -35.62 -22.90 -2.70
C LEU A 269 -35.28 -24.29 -2.16
N CYS A 270 -35.26 -24.45 -0.84
CA CYS A 270 -34.86 -25.71 -0.19
C CYS A 270 -36.00 -26.73 -0.02
N GLN A 271 -37.16 -26.53 -0.65
CA GLN A 271 -38.31 -27.45 -0.50
C GLN A 271 -37.96 -28.91 -0.86
N HIS A 272 -37.09 -29.10 -1.84
CA HIS A 272 -36.63 -30.42 -2.31
C HIS A 272 -35.22 -30.79 -1.82
N MET A 273 -34.65 -29.99 -0.91
CA MET A 273 -33.30 -30.20 -0.34
C MET A 273 -33.34 -30.00 1.19
N PRO A 274 -34.09 -30.83 1.94
CA PRO A 274 -34.34 -30.59 3.37
C PRO A 274 -33.10 -30.73 4.27
N ARG A 275 -32.03 -31.36 3.77
CA ARG A 275 -30.76 -31.58 4.48
C ARG A 275 -29.65 -30.60 4.11
N LEU A 276 -29.97 -29.55 3.34
CA LEU A 276 -28.98 -28.60 2.86
C LEU A 276 -28.41 -27.79 4.01
N HIS A 277 -27.08 -27.84 4.18
CA HIS A 277 -26.36 -27.11 5.21
C HIS A 277 -25.50 -25.99 4.64
N TRP A 278 -24.94 -26.17 3.44
CA TRP A 278 -24.09 -25.19 2.78
C TRP A 278 -24.66 -24.77 1.44
N LEU A 279 -24.82 -23.46 1.26
CA LEU A 279 -25.32 -22.86 0.03
C LEU A 279 -24.42 -21.70 -0.39
N ASP A 280 -23.85 -21.82 -1.59
CA ASP A 280 -22.91 -20.84 -2.13
C ASP A 280 -23.40 -20.25 -3.45
N PHE A 281 -23.54 -18.92 -3.46
CA PHE A 281 -23.90 -18.09 -4.60
C PHE A 281 -22.85 -17.00 -4.90
N GLU A 282 -21.61 -17.14 -4.44
CA GLU A 282 -20.55 -16.15 -4.69
C GLU A 282 -20.43 -15.81 -6.18
N GLY A 283 -20.16 -14.52 -6.49
CA GLY A 283 -19.77 -14.10 -7.83
C GLY A 283 -20.91 -14.13 -8.86
N ASN A 284 -22.17 -14.09 -8.42
CA ASN A 284 -23.34 -14.00 -9.29
C ASN A 284 -23.81 -12.55 -9.50
N HIS A 285 -25.02 -12.35 -10.04
CA HIS A 285 -25.61 -11.04 -10.31
C HIS A 285 -26.93 -10.83 -9.57
N ILE A 286 -27.07 -11.41 -8.37
CA ILE A 286 -28.32 -11.40 -7.62
C ILE A 286 -28.58 -9.98 -7.09
N HIS A 287 -29.76 -9.43 -7.40
CA HIS A 287 -30.15 -8.07 -7.00
C HIS A 287 -31.04 -8.00 -5.75
N ASN A 288 -32.07 -8.85 -5.69
CA ASN A 288 -33.09 -8.78 -4.65
C ASN A 288 -33.28 -10.16 -4.02
N LEU A 289 -33.39 -10.19 -2.69
CA LEU A 289 -33.79 -11.37 -1.93
C LEU A 289 -35.25 -11.20 -1.49
N ARG A 290 -36.08 -12.22 -1.76
CA ARG A 290 -37.48 -12.22 -1.33
C ARG A 290 -37.60 -13.00 -0.03
N ASN A 291 -38.51 -12.57 0.84
CA ASN A 291 -38.72 -13.18 2.16
C ASN A 291 -39.08 -14.68 2.08
N LEU A 292 -39.70 -15.11 0.98
CA LEU A 292 -40.13 -16.50 0.76
C LEU A 292 -39.00 -17.43 0.28
N THR A 293 -37.88 -16.90 -0.22
CA THR A 293 -36.83 -17.70 -0.87
C THR A 293 -36.22 -18.73 0.08
N PHE A 294 -35.98 -18.36 1.34
CA PHE A 294 -35.30 -19.19 2.34
C PHE A 294 -36.23 -19.87 3.35
N ILE A 295 -37.56 -19.78 3.19
CA ILE A 295 -38.52 -20.23 4.21
C ILE A 295 -38.43 -21.73 4.54
N SER A 296 -37.96 -22.55 3.60
CA SER A 296 -37.75 -24.00 3.78
C SER A 296 -36.29 -24.39 4.07
N CYS A 297 -35.39 -23.42 4.23
CA CYS A 297 -33.95 -23.67 4.44
C CYS A 297 -33.58 -23.70 5.94
N SER A 298 -34.39 -24.38 6.77
CA SER A 298 -34.27 -24.34 8.24
C SER A 298 -33.01 -25.01 8.80
N ASN A 299 -32.36 -25.88 8.02
CA ASN A 299 -31.14 -26.59 8.42
C ASN A 299 -29.85 -25.95 7.87
N LEU A 300 -29.95 -24.81 7.19
CA LEU A 300 -28.81 -24.15 6.58
C LEU A 300 -27.90 -23.56 7.67
N THR A 301 -26.60 -23.87 7.57
CA THR A 301 -25.55 -23.41 8.49
C THR A 301 -24.65 -22.37 7.86
N VAL A 302 -24.42 -22.45 6.54
CA VAL A 302 -23.54 -21.54 5.80
C VAL A 302 -24.26 -20.99 4.57
N LEU A 303 -24.28 -19.67 4.45
CA LEU A 303 -24.82 -18.95 3.32
C LEU A 303 -23.80 -17.93 2.80
N VAL A 304 -23.26 -18.19 1.61
CA VAL A 304 -22.31 -17.31 0.94
C VAL A 304 -23.02 -16.60 -0.21
N MET A 305 -23.08 -15.26 -0.16
CA MET A 305 -23.64 -14.41 -1.21
C MET A 305 -22.71 -13.24 -1.53
N ARG A 306 -21.41 -13.41 -1.30
CA ARG A 306 -20.37 -12.42 -1.60
C ARG A 306 -20.32 -12.08 -3.10
N LYS A 307 -19.86 -10.87 -3.45
CA LYS A 307 -19.65 -10.42 -4.84
C LYS A 307 -20.92 -10.53 -5.70
N ASN A 308 -22.08 -10.19 -5.12
CA ASN A 308 -23.36 -10.08 -5.83
C ASN A 308 -23.73 -8.59 -6.01
N LYS A 309 -25.00 -8.31 -6.37
CA LYS A 309 -25.51 -6.95 -6.60
C LYS A 309 -26.66 -6.60 -5.66
N ILE A 310 -26.66 -7.17 -4.46
CA ILE A 310 -27.75 -7.01 -3.48
C ILE A 310 -27.74 -5.58 -2.96
N ASN A 311 -28.86 -4.87 -3.07
CA ASN A 311 -28.99 -3.47 -2.62
C ASN A 311 -29.91 -3.27 -1.41
N HIS A 312 -30.93 -4.12 -1.26
CA HIS A 312 -31.91 -4.04 -0.17
C HIS A 312 -32.08 -5.39 0.52
N LEU A 313 -32.12 -5.36 1.85
CA LEU A 313 -32.43 -6.50 2.70
C LEU A 313 -33.68 -6.17 3.52
N ASN A 314 -34.71 -7.00 3.40
CA ASN A 314 -35.91 -6.87 4.22
C ASN A 314 -35.67 -7.48 5.60
N GLU A 315 -36.36 -6.98 6.63
CA GLU A 315 -36.22 -7.43 8.03
C GLU A 315 -36.37 -8.96 8.19
N ASN A 316 -37.30 -9.57 7.45
CA ASN A 316 -37.61 -11.00 7.57
C ASN A 316 -36.85 -11.88 6.56
N THR A 317 -35.85 -11.36 5.85
CA THR A 317 -35.13 -12.11 4.80
C THR A 317 -34.45 -13.36 5.36
N PHE A 318 -33.84 -13.24 6.55
CA PHE A 318 -33.07 -14.31 7.18
C PHE A 318 -33.76 -14.95 8.39
N ALA A 319 -34.98 -14.51 8.73
CA ALA A 319 -35.75 -15.04 9.87
C ALA A 319 -35.90 -16.58 9.90
N PRO A 320 -36.05 -17.28 8.74
CA PRO A 320 -36.13 -18.74 8.72
C PRO A 320 -34.80 -19.46 9.05
N LEU A 321 -33.66 -18.79 8.93
CA LEU A 321 -32.32 -19.38 9.00
C LEU A 321 -31.77 -19.44 10.44
N GLN A 322 -32.53 -20.06 11.35
CA GLN A 322 -32.22 -20.03 12.79
C GLN A 322 -30.95 -20.80 13.18
N LYS A 323 -30.48 -21.73 12.33
CA LYS A 323 -29.25 -22.52 12.53
C LYS A 323 -28.04 -21.95 11.77
N LEU A 324 -28.19 -20.77 11.16
CA LEU A 324 -27.11 -20.17 10.39
C LEU A 324 -25.97 -19.78 11.31
N ASP A 325 -24.78 -20.29 10.99
CA ASP A 325 -23.54 -20.03 11.70
C ASP A 325 -22.68 -19.01 10.93
N GLU A 326 -22.67 -19.08 9.59
CA GLU A 326 -21.87 -18.20 8.73
C GLU A 326 -22.75 -17.51 7.68
N LEU A 327 -22.65 -16.18 7.62
CA LEU A 327 -23.33 -15.35 6.63
C LEU A 327 -22.33 -14.39 5.97
N ASP A 328 -22.04 -14.62 4.69
CA ASP A 328 -21.22 -13.72 3.89
C ASP A 328 -22.06 -12.89 2.91
N LEU A 329 -22.09 -11.58 3.14
CA LEU A 329 -22.73 -10.57 2.30
C LEU A 329 -21.70 -9.55 1.75
N GLY A 330 -20.41 -9.84 1.82
CA GLY A 330 -19.34 -8.94 1.42
C GLY A 330 -19.39 -8.58 -0.07
N SER A 331 -18.84 -7.42 -0.41
CA SER A 331 -18.75 -6.92 -1.81
C SER A 331 -20.10 -6.90 -2.54
N ASN A 332 -21.16 -6.45 -1.87
CA ASN A 332 -22.49 -6.21 -2.44
C ASN A 332 -22.75 -4.69 -2.59
N LYS A 333 -24.01 -4.30 -2.79
CA LYS A 333 -24.43 -2.89 -2.94
C LYS A 333 -25.39 -2.44 -1.83
N ILE A 334 -25.25 -3.02 -0.63
CA ILE A 334 -26.17 -2.76 0.49
C ILE A 334 -25.92 -1.34 1.03
N GLU A 335 -26.90 -0.47 0.94
CA GLU A 335 -26.78 0.93 1.41
C GLU A 335 -27.26 1.10 2.86
N ASN A 336 -28.33 0.41 3.23
CA ASN A 336 -28.99 0.53 4.53
C ASN A 336 -29.31 -0.85 5.09
N LEU A 337 -29.07 -1.02 6.39
CA LEU A 337 -29.48 -2.19 7.14
C LEU A 337 -30.73 -1.87 7.95
N SER A 338 -31.75 -2.72 7.84
CA SER A 338 -32.90 -2.63 8.73
C SER A 338 -32.52 -3.05 10.17
N PRO A 339 -33.14 -2.45 11.21
CA PRO A 339 -32.78 -2.69 12.62
C PRO A 339 -32.82 -4.16 13.05
N HIS A 340 -33.74 -4.93 12.47
CA HIS A 340 -34.06 -6.28 12.91
C HIS A 340 -33.63 -7.38 11.92
N VAL A 341 -32.87 -7.05 10.87
CA VAL A 341 -32.50 -8.00 9.81
C VAL A 341 -31.71 -9.21 10.32
N PHE A 342 -30.99 -9.07 11.44
CA PHE A 342 -30.20 -10.14 12.06
C PHE A 342 -30.79 -10.66 13.38
N LYS A 343 -32.00 -10.22 13.77
CA LYS A 343 -32.60 -10.50 15.09
C LYS A 343 -32.72 -11.99 15.40
N ASP A 344 -33.08 -12.79 14.40
CA ASP A 344 -33.36 -14.21 14.57
C ASP A 344 -32.11 -15.11 14.41
N LEU A 345 -30.97 -14.55 14.01
CA LEU A 345 -29.72 -15.26 13.73
C LEU A 345 -28.89 -15.49 15.01
N LYS A 346 -29.48 -16.17 16.01
CA LYS A 346 -28.87 -16.35 17.34
C LYS A 346 -27.65 -17.27 17.36
N GLU A 347 -27.57 -18.19 16.39
CA GLU A 347 -26.47 -19.14 16.24
C GLU A 347 -25.30 -18.59 15.40
N LEU A 348 -25.44 -17.37 14.85
CA LEU A 348 -24.44 -16.80 13.95
C LEU A 348 -23.11 -16.58 14.67
N SER A 349 -22.07 -17.19 14.14
CA SER A 349 -20.70 -17.10 14.61
C SER A 349 -19.84 -16.20 13.72
N GLN A 350 -20.16 -16.10 12.43
CA GLN A 350 -19.42 -15.26 11.48
C GLN A 350 -20.38 -14.37 10.68
N LEU A 351 -20.11 -13.06 10.62
CA LEU A 351 -20.84 -12.11 9.78
C LEU A 351 -19.89 -11.23 8.93
N ASN A 352 -20.04 -11.27 7.60
CA ASN A 352 -19.25 -10.46 6.67
C ASN A 352 -20.16 -9.45 5.97
N LEU A 353 -19.90 -8.17 6.21
CA LEU A 353 -20.58 -7.04 5.55
C LEU A 353 -19.59 -6.16 4.77
N SER A 354 -18.35 -6.62 4.59
CA SER A 354 -17.27 -5.84 4.00
C SER A 354 -17.61 -5.30 2.61
N TYR A 355 -16.99 -4.18 2.23
CA TYR A 355 -17.10 -3.59 0.89
C TYR A 355 -18.54 -3.37 0.41
N ASN A 356 -19.44 -2.98 1.31
CA ASN A 356 -20.78 -2.49 0.97
C ASN A 356 -20.86 -0.97 1.20
N PRO A 357 -21.67 -0.23 0.43
CA PRO A 357 -21.84 1.22 0.61
C PRO A 357 -22.74 1.58 1.81
N ILE A 358 -22.54 0.92 2.97
CA ILE A 358 -23.38 1.12 4.17
C ILE A 358 -23.02 2.46 4.81
N GLN A 359 -23.98 3.37 4.89
CA GLN A 359 -23.73 4.73 5.42
C GLN A 359 -23.86 4.82 6.95
N LYS A 360 -24.81 4.07 7.53
CA LYS A 360 -25.14 4.13 8.96
C LYS A 360 -25.41 2.75 9.51
N ILE A 361 -24.81 2.47 10.66
CA ILE A 361 -25.09 1.26 11.46
C ILE A 361 -25.77 1.71 12.75
N GLN A 362 -26.88 1.06 13.12
CA GLN A 362 -27.61 1.39 14.33
C GLN A 362 -26.89 0.85 15.57
N ALA A 363 -27.04 1.52 16.72
CA ALA A 363 -26.34 1.17 17.96
C ALA A 363 -26.68 -0.23 18.48
N ASN A 364 -27.87 -0.74 18.14
CA ASN A 364 -28.40 -2.05 18.54
C ASN A 364 -28.40 -3.09 17.40
N GLN A 365 -27.77 -2.79 16.25
CA GLN A 365 -27.81 -3.63 15.05
C GLN A 365 -27.35 -5.08 15.31
N PHE A 366 -26.40 -5.26 16.23
CA PHE A 366 -25.76 -6.54 16.54
C PHE A 366 -26.15 -7.12 17.91
N ASP A 367 -27.10 -6.50 18.64
CA ASP A 367 -27.43 -6.86 20.02
C ASP A 367 -27.86 -8.33 20.18
N TYR A 368 -28.47 -8.91 19.15
CA TYR A 368 -29.00 -10.28 19.16
C TYR A 368 -27.95 -11.34 18.78
N LEU A 369 -26.78 -10.94 18.27
CA LEU A 369 -25.73 -11.82 17.76
C LEU A 369 -24.77 -12.27 18.87
N VAL A 370 -25.31 -12.92 19.89
CA VAL A 370 -24.57 -13.27 21.13
C VAL A 370 -23.45 -14.31 20.93
N LYS A 371 -23.54 -15.14 19.87
CA LYS A 371 -22.55 -16.18 19.54
C LYS A 371 -21.50 -15.71 18.53
N LEU A 372 -21.57 -14.45 18.09
CA LEU A 372 -20.69 -13.93 17.05
C LEU A 372 -19.23 -13.92 17.52
N LYS A 373 -18.36 -14.54 16.71
CA LYS A 373 -16.91 -14.67 16.92
C LYS A 373 -16.10 -13.84 15.93
N SER A 374 -16.60 -13.67 14.71
CA SER A 374 -15.94 -12.94 13.63
C SER A 374 -16.92 -11.95 12.99
N LEU A 375 -16.52 -10.67 12.91
CA LEU A 375 -17.29 -9.62 12.27
C LEU A 375 -16.40 -8.83 11.30
N SER A 376 -16.71 -8.88 10.00
CA SER A 376 -16.01 -8.06 9.01
C SER A 376 -16.84 -6.86 8.58
N LEU A 377 -16.30 -5.68 8.85
CA LEU A 377 -16.78 -4.35 8.45
C LEU A 377 -15.71 -3.61 7.62
N GLU A 378 -14.83 -4.37 6.97
CA GLU A 378 -13.77 -3.85 6.12
C GLU A 378 -14.36 -3.06 4.93
N GLY A 379 -13.68 -1.99 4.51
CA GLY A 379 -14.16 -1.13 3.43
C GLY A 379 -15.41 -0.29 3.76
N LEU A 380 -15.98 -0.39 4.97
CA LEU A 380 -17.10 0.44 5.41
C LEU A 380 -16.62 1.74 6.06
N GLU A 381 -17.23 2.87 5.68
CA GLU A 381 -16.97 4.17 6.31
C GLU A 381 -18.09 4.53 7.30
N ILE A 382 -17.91 4.09 8.54
CA ILE A 382 -18.92 4.24 9.61
C ILE A 382 -18.73 5.59 10.31
N SER A 383 -19.48 6.60 9.87
CA SER A 383 -19.42 7.95 10.46
C SER A 383 -19.90 8.01 11.92
N ASN A 384 -20.83 7.14 12.32
CA ASN A 384 -21.50 7.14 13.61
C ASN A 384 -21.03 6.01 14.54
N ILE A 385 -19.78 5.57 14.44
CA ILE A 385 -19.26 4.44 15.21
C ILE A 385 -19.27 4.73 16.73
N GLN A 386 -19.74 3.78 17.53
CA GLN A 386 -19.86 3.91 18.98
C GLN A 386 -19.49 2.61 19.70
N GLN A 387 -18.90 2.71 20.89
CA GLN A 387 -18.51 1.54 21.68
C GLN A 387 -19.72 0.66 22.05
N ARG A 388 -20.91 1.26 22.20
CA ARG A 388 -22.17 0.54 22.48
C ARG A 388 -22.54 -0.47 21.39
N MET A 389 -22.10 -0.26 20.14
CA MET A 389 -22.38 -1.17 19.02
C MET A 389 -21.75 -2.55 19.21
N PHE A 390 -20.55 -2.59 19.81
CA PHE A 390 -19.75 -3.81 19.91
C PHE A 390 -19.76 -4.41 21.32
N ARG A 391 -20.10 -3.62 22.34
CA ARG A 391 -20.14 -4.07 23.75
C ARG A 391 -20.98 -5.34 24.02
N PRO A 392 -22.15 -5.55 23.38
CA PRO A 392 -22.93 -6.79 23.57
C PRO A 392 -22.26 -8.05 23.03
N LEU A 393 -21.35 -7.90 22.06
CA LEU A 393 -20.67 -8.99 21.37
C LEU A 393 -19.52 -9.53 22.23
N THR A 394 -19.88 -10.22 23.32
CA THR A 394 -18.93 -10.72 24.33
C THR A 394 -18.05 -11.87 23.85
N ASN A 395 -18.53 -12.66 22.87
CA ASN A 395 -17.80 -13.77 22.28
C ASN A 395 -16.95 -13.37 21.06
N LEU A 396 -16.91 -12.07 20.72
CA LEU A 396 -16.24 -11.58 19.54
C LEU A 396 -14.72 -11.67 19.70
N SER A 397 -14.10 -12.44 18.83
CA SER A 397 -12.66 -12.70 18.82
C SER A 397 -11.92 -11.92 17.75
N HIS A 398 -12.55 -11.74 16.59
CA HIS A 398 -11.98 -11.10 15.41
C HIS A 398 -12.93 -10.01 14.90
N ILE A 399 -12.39 -8.82 14.67
CA ILE A 399 -13.11 -7.73 14.01
C ILE A 399 -12.23 -7.06 12.96
N TYR A 400 -12.81 -6.78 11.80
CA TYR A 400 -12.11 -6.15 10.68
C TYR A 400 -12.79 -4.82 10.35
N PHE A 401 -12.02 -3.75 10.28
CA PHE A 401 -12.47 -2.38 10.00
C PHE A 401 -11.74 -1.79 8.80
N LYS A 402 -12.28 -0.71 8.23
CA LYS A 402 -11.57 0.09 7.22
C LYS A 402 -10.39 0.88 7.82
N LYS A 403 -10.58 1.52 8.99
CA LYS A 403 -9.60 2.41 9.61
C LYS A 403 -9.08 1.81 10.92
N PHE A 404 -7.77 1.91 11.16
CA PHE A 404 -7.13 1.37 12.38
C PHE A 404 -7.73 1.96 13.66
N GLN A 405 -8.08 3.26 13.66
CA GLN A 405 -8.66 3.98 14.80
C GLN A 405 -10.00 3.42 15.27
N TYR A 406 -10.72 2.66 14.43
CA TYR A 406 -11.99 2.05 14.80
C TYR A 406 -11.83 0.91 15.82
N CYS A 407 -10.63 0.31 15.91
CA CYS A 407 -10.32 -0.68 16.93
C CYS A 407 -10.49 -0.13 18.35
N GLY A 408 -10.36 1.18 18.56
CA GLY A 408 -10.61 1.82 19.86
C GLY A 408 -12.04 1.63 20.39
N TYR A 409 -13.02 1.39 19.53
CA TYR A 409 -14.42 1.18 19.92
C TYR A 409 -14.76 -0.26 20.32
N ALA A 410 -13.84 -1.21 20.12
CA ALA A 410 -14.03 -2.62 20.45
C ALA A 410 -12.86 -3.18 21.28
N PRO A 411 -12.58 -2.61 22.47
CA PRO A 411 -11.38 -2.95 23.25
C PRO A 411 -11.40 -4.36 23.85
N HIS A 412 -12.57 -5.01 23.93
CA HIS A 412 -12.71 -6.37 24.45
C HIS A 412 -12.41 -7.45 23.41
N VAL A 413 -12.19 -7.07 22.14
CA VAL A 413 -11.92 -8.00 21.04
C VAL A 413 -10.43 -8.33 20.98
N ARG A 414 -10.10 -9.63 20.90
CA ARG A 414 -8.71 -10.11 20.95
C ARG A 414 -7.90 -9.73 19.71
N SER A 415 -8.50 -9.77 18.53
CA SER A 415 -7.86 -9.46 17.25
C SER A 415 -8.68 -8.42 16.50
N CYS A 416 -8.10 -7.24 16.28
CA CYS A 416 -8.72 -6.16 15.51
C CYS A 416 -7.81 -5.73 14.35
N LYS A 417 -8.32 -5.72 13.13
CA LYS A 417 -7.59 -5.34 11.92
C LYS A 417 -8.19 -4.06 11.30
N PRO A 418 -7.38 -3.18 10.69
CA PRO A 418 -5.92 -3.25 10.53
C PRO A 418 -5.17 -2.85 11.81
N ASN A 419 -3.98 -3.45 12.02
CA ASN A 419 -3.12 -3.19 13.18
C ASN A 419 -2.34 -1.87 13.08
N THR A 420 -2.25 -1.29 11.88
CA THR A 420 -1.39 -0.16 11.54
C THR A 420 -1.94 0.59 10.32
N ASP A 421 -1.73 1.90 10.27
CA ASP A 421 -1.86 2.75 9.08
C ASP A 421 -0.51 2.89 8.32
N GLY A 422 0.47 2.04 8.65
CA GLY A 422 1.84 2.06 8.15
C GLY A 422 2.78 3.03 8.87
N ILE A 423 2.25 3.91 9.74
CA ILE A 423 3.02 4.89 10.52
C ILE A 423 2.91 4.57 12.01
N SER A 424 1.67 4.41 12.44
CA SER A 424 1.21 4.15 13.80
C SER A 424 0.91 2.67 14.00
N SER A 425 1.02 2.22 15.24
CA SER A 425 0.61 0.90 15.70
C SER A 425 -0.52 1.06 16.72
N LEU A 426 -1.17 -0.04 17.10
CA LEU A 426 -2.19 -0.03 18.16
C LEU A 426 -1.70 0.63 19.45
N GLU A 427 -0.44 0.38 19.81
CA GLU A 427 0.15 0.86 21.07
C GLU A 427 0.84 2.22 20.95
N ASN A 428 1.38 2.55 19.78
CA ASN A 428 2.30 3.69 19.64
C ASN A 428 2.04 4.50 18.37
N LEU A 429 2.17 5.83 18.46
CA LEU A 429 2.03 6.76 17.35
C LEU A 429 3.07 6.53 16.25
N LEU A 430 4.32 6.25 16.63
CA LEU A 430 5.36 5.77 15.73
C LEU A 430 5.62 4.29 16.03
N ALA A 431 5.31 3.41 15.09
CA ALA A 431 5.43 1.96 15.28
C ALA A 431 6.91 1.54 15.44
N SER A 432 7.81 2.11 14.63
CA SER A 432 9.22 1.69 14.59
C SER A 432 10.09 2.43 15.61
N ILE A 433 10.89 1.68 16.37
CA ILE A 433 11.91 2.25 17.26
C ILE A 433 12.92 3.12 16.49
N ILE A 434 13.23 2.74 15.25
CA ILE A 434 14.18 3.43 14.39
C ILE A 434 13.64 4.84 14.08
N GLN A 435 12.37 4.94 13.68
CA GLN A 435 11.73 6.23 13.39
C GLN A 435 11.73 7.15 14.61
N ARG A 436 11.47 6.61 15.82
CA ARG A 436 11.51 7.41 17.07
C ARG A 436 12.88 8.02 17.32
N VAL A 437 13.95 7.23 17.20
CA VAL A 437 15.32 7.73 17.36
C VAL A 437 15.61 8.82 16.34
N PHE A 438 15.24 8.60 15.07
CA PHE A 438 15.45 9.58 14.02
C PHE A 438 14.69 10.90 14.26
N VAL A 439 13.43 10.85 14.69
CA VAL A 439 12.64 12.07 14.98
C VAL A 439 13.37 12.97 15.97
N TRP A 440 13.94 12.42 17.04
CA TRP A 440 14.69 13.19 18.04
C TRP A 440 16.03 13.71 17.50
N VAL A 441 16.78 12.86 16.77
CA VAL A 441 18.08 13.26 16.20
C VAL A 441 17.91 14.36 15.17
N VAL A 442 16.98 14.18 14.23
CA VAL A 442 16.73 15.13 13.14
C VAL A 442 16.12 16.43 13.68
N SER A 443 15.19 16.38 14.64
CA SER A 443 14.65 17.61 15.25
C SER A 443 15.74 18.41 15.96
N ALA A 444 16.61 17.76 16.73
CA ALA A 444 17.72 18.42 17.41
C ALA A 444 18.72 19.03 16.42
N VAL A 445 19.17 18.27 15.42
CA VAL A 445 20.12 18.76 14.40
C VAL A 445 19.52 19.93 13.62
N THR A 446 18.27 19.84 13.21
CA THR A 446 17.58 20.90 12.46
C THR A 446 17.41 22.16 13.30
N CYS A 447 16.93 22.05 14.55
CA CYS A 447 16.77 23.21 15.43
C CYS A 447 18.11 23.86 15.77
N PHE A 448 19.06 23.09 16.33
CA PHE A 448 20.35 23.66 16.75
C PHE A 448 21.18 24.15 15.57
N GLY A 449 21.21 23.40 14.46
CA GLY A 449 21.96 23.78 13.26
C GLY A 449 21.46 25.09 12.65
N ASN A 450 20.14 25.25 12.52
CA ASN A 450 19.57 26.48 11.96
C ASN A 450 19.66 27.66 12.93
N ILE A 451 19.41 27.47 14.23
CA ILE A 451 19.60 28.53 15.24
C ILE A 451 21.05 29.01 15.27
N PHE A 452 22.01 28.08 15.22
CA PHE A 452 23.43 28.42 15.16
C PHE A 452 23.75 29.31 13.94
N VAL A 453 23.22 28.96 12.76
CA VAL A 453 23.42 29.77 11.55
C VAL A 453 22.76 31.14 11.67
N ILE A 454 21.53 31.23 12.19
CA ILE A 454 20.82 32.50 12.41
C ILE A 454 21.63 33.42 13.33
N CYS A 455 22.19 32.88 14.41
CA CYS A 455 23.01 33.66 15.34
C CYS A 455 24.37 34.05 14.73
N MET A 456 25.06 33.14 14.05
CA MET A 456 26.43 33.38 13.59
C MET A 456 26.52 34.24 12.33
N ARG A 457 25.56 34.11 11.40
CA ARG A 457 25.66 34.73 10.07
C ARG A 457 25.71 36.27 10.10
N PRO A 458 24.99 36.99 10.98
CA PRO A 458 25.11 38.44 11.11
C PRO A 458 26.51 38.95 11.51
N TYR A 459 27.32 38.12 12.17
CA TYR A 459 28.67 38.50 12.64
C TYR A 459 29.76 38.34 11.57
N ILE A 460 29.49 37.61 10.48
CA ILE A 460 30.46 37.38 9.40
C ILE A 460 30.53 38.62 8.50
N ARG A 461 31.56 39.47 8.72
CA ARG A 461 31.68 40.85 8.20
C ARG A 461 31.92 40.98 6.68
N SER A 462 31.96 39.88 5.92
CA SER A 462 32.51 39.85 4.55
C SER A 462 31.56 39.38 3.43
N GLU A 463 30.27 39.12 3.70
CA GLU A 463 29.33 38.67 2.65
C GLU A 463 28.27 39.72 2.29
N ASN A 464 27.73 39.62 1.07
CA ASN A 464 26.60 40.43 0.60
C ASN A 464 25.45 40.36 1.61
N LYS A 465 25.16 41.49 2.29
CA LYS A 465 24.11 41.57 3.33
C LYS A 465 22.76 41.03 2.86
N LEU A 466 22.40 41.24 1.59
CA LEU A 466 21.13 40.75 1.02
C LEU A 466 21.05 39.22 0.97
N HIS A 467 22.11 38.57 0.51
CA HIS A 467 22.19 37.11 0.44
C HIS A 467 22.21 36.47 1.84
N ALA A 468 22.86 37.13 2.80
CA ALA A 468 22.84 36.71 4.19
C ALA A 468 21.42 36.75 4.78
N MET A 469 20.63 37.79 4.48
CA MET A 469 19.23 37.89 4.92
C MET A 469 18.36 36.77 4.36
N SER A 470 18.51 36.43 3.07
CA SER A 470 17.76 35.33 2.45
C SER A 470 18.08 33.97 3.09
N ILE A 471 19.35 33.71 3.41
CA ILE A 471 19.76 32.48 4.13
C ILE A 471 19.19 32.45 5.55
N ILE A 472 19.20 33.58 6.27
CA ILE A 472 18.58 33.67 7.60
C ILE A 472 17.08 33.35 7.51
N SER A 473 16.39 33.88 6.49
CA SER A 473 14.98 33.56 6.24
C SER A 473 14.75 32.07 5.95
N LEU A 474 15.64 31.42 5.20
CA LEU A 474 15.57 29.97 4.96
C LEU A 474 15.72 29.18 6.26
N CYS A 475 16.71 29.53 7.10
CA CYS A 475 16.89 28.90 8.40
C CYS A 475 15.69 29.10 9.34
N CYS A 476 14.99 30.22 9.26
CA CYS A 476 13.74 30.43 10.01
C CYS A 476 12.65 29.44 9.57
N ALA A 477 12.49 29.23 8.26
CA ALA A 477 11.52 28.26 7.74
C ALA A 477 11.90 26.82 8.12
N ASP A 478 13.18 26.44 7.98
CA ASP A 478 13.70 25.11 8.37
C ASP A 478 13.55 24.83 9.88
N CYS A 479 13.68 25.84 10.74
CA CYS A 479 13.48 25.68 12.18
C CYS A 479 12.04 25.25 12.51
N LEU A 480 11.03 25.70 11.74
CA LEU A 480 9.64 25.29 11.92
C LEU A 480 9.45 23.78 11.69
N MET A 481 10.18 23.18 10.73
CA MET A 481 10.20 21.72 10.53
C MET A 481 10.77 20.98 11.74
N GLY A 482 11.84 21.52 12.34
CA GLY A 482 12.42 20.98 13.57
C GLY A 482 11.44 21.01 14.75
N ILE A 483 10.70 22.11 14.91
CA ILE A 483 9.65 22.25 15.94
C ILE A 483 8.52 21.24 15.71
N TYR A 484 8.07 21.07 14.45
CA TYR A 484 7.07 20.08 14.09
C TYR A 484 7.50 18.66 14.53
N LEU A 485 8.71 18.23 14.15
CA LEU A 485 9.23 16.90 14.53
C LEU A 485 9.37 16.74 16.05
N PHE A 486 9.82 17.79 16.75
CA PHE A 486 9.92 17.77 18.20
C PHE A 486 8.56 17.52 18.86
N VAL A 487 7.51 18.18 18.38
CA VAL A 487 6.15 17.99 18.92
C VAL A 487 5.63 16.58 18.62
N ILE A 488 5.85 16.05 17.41
CA ILE A 488 5.51 14.64 17.10
C ILE A 488 6.22 13.67 18.05
N GLY A 489 7.52 13.87 18.28
CA GLY A 489 8.28 13.05 19.24
C GLY A 489 7.75 13.16 20.67
N ALA A 490 7.30 14.34 21.10
CA ALA A 490 6.70 14.54 22.42
C ALA A 490 5.34 13.85 22.58
N PHE A 491 4.48 13.89 21.56
CA PHE A 491 3.19 13.20 21.58
C PHE A 491 3.33 11.68 21.41
N ASP A 492 4.33 11.19 20.68
CA ASP A 492 4.68 9.76 20.67
C ASP A 492 5.06 9.25 22.07
N LEU A 493 5.86 10.03 22.82
CA LEU A 493 6.16 9.71 24.23
C LEU A 493 4.92 9.75 25.12
N LYS A 494 4.01 10.71 24.89
CA LYS A 494 2.79 10.87 25.68
C LYS A 494 1.80 9.73 25.50
N PHE A 495 1.65 9.22 24.27
CA PHE A 495 0.66 8.20 23.93
C PHE A 495 1.22 6.76 23.91
N ARG A 496 2.43 6.57 24.44
CA ARG A 496 3.14 5.30 24.39
C ARG A 496 2.37 4.18 25.11
N GLY A 497 2.22 3.04 24.45
CA GLY A 497 1.52 1.86 24.96
C GLY A 497 -0.01 1.90 24.81
N GLU A 498 -0.62 3.08 24.61
CA GLU A 498 -2.08 3.23 24.56
C GLU A 498 -2.58 4.17 23.45
N TYR A 499 -1.82 4.31 22.35
CA TYR A 499 -2.13 5.27 21.29
C TYR A 499 -3.53 5.11 20.70
N ASN A 500 -3.99 3.88 20.43
CA ASN A 500 -5.29 3.63 19.80
C ASN A 500 -6.49 4.21 20.59
N LYS A 501 -6.39 4.35 21.93
CA LYS A 501 -7.45 5.01 22.73
C LYS A 501 -7.54 6.51 22.44
N HIS A 502 -6.43 7.13 22.05
CA HIS A 502 -6.31 8.56 21.80
C HIS A 502 -6.24 8.93 20.33
N ALA A 503 -6.07 7.96 19.42
CA ALA A 503 -5.83 8.18 17.99
C ALA A 503 -6.91 9.07 17.34
N GLN A 504 -8.20 8.76 17.55
CA GLN A 504 -9.30 9.57 17.00
C GLN A 504 -9.27 11.01 17.51
N LEU A 505 -9.17 11.18 18.84
CA LEU A 505 -9.15 12.49 19.47
C LEU A 505 -7.93 13.31 19.05
N TRP A 506 -6.79 12.65 18.86
CA TRP A 506 -5.55 13.28 18.38
C TRP A 506 -5.70 13.77 16.94
N MET A 507 -6.13 12.91 16.02
CA MET A 507 -6.26 13.23 14.60
C MET A 507 -7.34 14.29 14.32
N GLU A 508 -8.42 14.33 15.11
CA GLU A 508 -9.44 15.38 15.02
C GLU A 508 -9.09 16.67 15.77
N SER A 509 -8.02 16.67 16.58
CA SER A 509 -7.67 17.82 17.40
C SER A 509 -7.16 19.01 16.59
N ILE A 510 -7.41 20.20 17.12
CA ILE A 510 -6.81 21.44 16.61
C ILE A 510 -5.28 21.42 16.70
N HIS A 511 -4.71 20.65 17.64
CA HIS A 511 -3.26 20.50 17.78
C HIS A 511 -2.66 19.80 16.56
N CYS A 512 -3.25 18.69 16.12
CA CYS A 512 -2.82 17.98 14.92
C CYS A 512 -2.95 18.87 13.67
N GLN A 513 -4.07 19.59 13.55
CA GLN A 513 -4.30 20.52 12.43
C GLN A 513 -3.25 21.65 12.37
N LEU A 514 -2.94 22.30 13.49
CA LEU A 514 -1.92 23.35 13.55
C LEU A 514 -0.50 22.81 13.27
N LEU A 515 -0.20 21.58 13.70
CA LEU A 515 1.07 20.92 13.39
C LEU A 515 1.22 20.63 11.90
N GLY A 516 0.15 20.16 11.25
CA GLY A 516 0.13 19.98 9.80
C GLY A 516 0.33 21.29 9.03
N CYS A 517 -0.34 22.37 9.45
CA CYS A 517 -0.11 23.71 8.91
C CYS A 517 1.34 24.16 9.06
N LEU A 518 1.94 23.94 10.24
CA LEU A 518 3.34 24.29 10.52
C LEU A 518 4.30 23.54 9.58
N ALA A 519 4.07 22.25 9.35
CA ALA A 519 4.88 21.43 8.47
C ALA A 519 4.79 21.90 7.01
N ILE A 520 3.58 22.14 6.47
CA ILE A 520 3.39 22.66 5.10
C ILE A 520 3.98 24.06 4.96
N LEU A 521 3.77 24.95 5.92
CA LEU A 521 4.36 26.29 5.91
C LEU A 521 5.88 26.21 5.80
N SER A 522 6.50 25.33 6.58
CA SER A 522 7.95 25.14 6.57
C SER A 522 8.46 24.61 5.23
N THR A 523 7.84 23.56 4.67
CA THR A 523 8.30 22.97 3.40
C THR A 523 8.14 23.92 2.23
N GLU A 524 6.96 24.51 2.07
CA GLU A 524 6.62 25.32 0.90
C GLU A 524 7.39 26.64 0.89
N VAL A 525 7.52 27.31 2.04
CA VAL A 525 8.35 28.52 2.15
C VAL A 525 9.81 28.20 1.84
N SER A 526 10.33 27.06 2.31
CA SER A 526 11.72 26.66 2.06
C SER A 526 11.97 26.44 0.57
N VAL A 527 11.10 25.74 -0.15
CA VAL A 527 11.22 25.53 -1.61
C VAL A 527 11.19 26.85 -2.39
N LEU A 528 10.28 27.76 -2.03
CA LEU A 528 10.17 29.07 -2.67
C LEU A 528 11.41 29.94 -2.38
N LEU A 529 11.95 29.89 -1.16
CA LEU A 529 13.17 30.60 -0.79
C LEU A 529 14.41 30.04 -1.51
N LEU A 530 14.51 28.72 -1.62
CA LEU A 530 15.55 28.06 -2.42
C LEU A 530 15.45 28.53 -3.88
N THR A 531 14.26 28.45 -4.49
CA THR A 531 14.03 28.94 -5.86
C THR A 531 14.47 30.40 -6.01
N PHE A 532 14.13 31.27 -5.06
CA PHE A 532 14.55 32.67 -5.08
C PHE A 532 16.06 32.84 -4.97
N LEU A 533 16.74 32.13 -4.06
CA LEU A 533 18.20 32.15 -3.90
C LEU A 533 18.91 31.74 -5.19
N THR A 534 18.37 30.73 -5.89
CA THR A 534 18.95 30.22 -7.13
C THR A 534 18.80 31.22 -8.28
N LEU A 535 17.62 31.85 -8.41
CA LEU A 535 17.35 32.91 -9.37
C LEU A 535 18.20 34.17 -9.12
N GLU A 536 18.37 34.57 -7.85
CA GLU A 536 19.24 35.70 -7.48
C GLU A 536 20.67 35.46 -8.00
N LYS A 537 21.22 34.25 -7.79
CA LYS A 537 22.56 33.90 -8.28
C LYS A 537 22.63 33.79 -9.79
N TYR A 538 21.62 33.22 -10.43
CA TYR A 538 21.54 33.13 -11.88
C TYR A 538 21.64 34.52 -12.52
N ILE A 539 20.84 35.49 -12.05
CA ILE A 539 20.87 36.86 -12.59
C ILE A 539 22.24 37.51 -12.40
N CYS A 540 22.87 37.33 -11.23
CA CYS A 540 24.19 37.91 -10.96
C CYS A 540 25.32 37.32 -11.81
N ILE A 541 25.25 36.03 -12.17
CA ILE A 541 26.31 35.32 -12.90
C ILE A 541 26.14 35.46 -14.41
N VAL A 542 24.92 35.29 -14.93
CA VAL A 542 24.65 35.28 -16.37
C VAL A 542 24.55 36.70 -16.95
N TYR A 543 24.07 37.67 -16.15
CA TYR A 543 23.90 39.07 -16.59
C TYR A 543 24.71 40.06 -15.73
N PRO A 544 26.05 39.99 -15.74
CA PRO A 544 26.89 40.81 -14.86
C PRO A 544 26.82 42.33 -15.13
N PHE A 545 26.50 42.74 -16.38
CA PHE A 545 26.51 44.15 -16.82
C PHE A 545 25.12 44.81 -16.97
N ARG A 546 24.02 44.10 -16.67
CA ARG A 546 22.67 44.71 -16.68
C ARG A 546 22.31 45.16 -15.26
N CYS A 547 21.74 46.36 -15.11
CA CYS A 547 21.20 46.91 -13.84
C CYS A 547 19.98 46.13 -13.28
N LEU A 548 19.94 44.80 -13.43
CA LEU A 548 18.88 43.93 -12.92
C LEU A 548 19.15 43.43 -11.48
N ARG A 549 20.29 43.78 -10.85
CA ARG A 549 20.58 43.36 -9.47
C ARG A 549 19.46 43.79 -8.52
N PRO A 550 18.91 42.87 -7.71
CA PRO A 550 17.88 43.23 -6.75
C PRO A 550 18.43 44.19 -5.69
N GLY A 551 17.82 45.37 -5.63
CA GLY A 551 18.04 46.31 -4.54
C GLY A 551 17.46 45.78 -3.22
N LYS A 552 17.92 46.33 -2.10
CA LYS A 552 17.53 45.91 -0.75
C LYS A 552 16.02 45.86 -0.53
N CYS A 553 15.29 46.89 -0.95
CA CYS A 553 13.84 46.94 -0.80
C CYS A 553 13.16 45.81 -1.59
N ARG A 554 13.60 45.57 -2.83
CA ARG A 554 13.02 44.53 -3.69
C ARG A 554 13.19 43.13 -3.09
N THR A 555 14.38 42.81 -2.56
CA THR A 555 14.63 41.53 -1.89
C THR A 555 13.72 41.36 -0.67
N ILE A 556 13.60 42.38 0.19
CA ILE A 556 12.75 42.31 1.39
C ILE A 556 11.27 42.12 0.99
N THR A 557 10.78 42.85 0.00
CA THR A 557 9.40 42.69 -0.50
C THR A 557 9.13 41.28 -1.01
N VAL A 558 10.07 40.69 -1.77
CA VAL A 558 9.93 39.31 -2.26
C VAL A 558 9.93 38.30 -1.11
N LEU A 559 10.81 38.46 -0.12
CA LEU A 559 10.84 37.57 1.05
C LEU A 559 9.51 37.63 1.83
N ILE A 560 8.96 38.83 2.05
CA ILE A 560 7.65 38.99 2.71
C ILE A 560 6.55 38.32 1.90
N LEU A 561 6.54 38.51 0.57
CA LEU A 561 5.54 37.90 -0.32
C LEU A 561 5.61 36.37 -0.30
N ILE A 562 6.81 35.78 -0.26
CA ILE A 562 6.99 34.33 -0.13
C ILE A 562 6.36 33.82 1.18
N TRP A 563 6.60 34.50 2.30
CA TRP A 563 5.98 34.15 3.58
C TRP A 563 4.45 34.27 3.53
N ILE A 564 3.91 35.35 2.95
CA ILE A 564 2.46 35.52 2.80
C ILE A 564 1.86 34.38 1.99
N ILE A 565 2.46 34.02 0.85
CA ILE A 565 2.01 32.90 0.03
C ILE A 565 2.06 31.60 0.83
N GLY A 566 3.15 31.33 1.54
CA GLY A 566 3.28 30.14 2.39
C GLY A 566 2.21 30.06 3.48
N PHE A 567 1.90 31.17 4.14
CA PHE A 567 0.81 31.23 5.12
C PHE A 567 -0.55 30.96 4.50
N ILE A 568 -0.83 31.54 3.32
CA ILE A 568 -2.08 31.28 2.60
C ILE A 568 -2.19 29.78 2.27
N VAL A 569 -1.14 29.18 1.70
CA VAL A 569 -1.10 27.76 1.36
C VAL A 569 -1.26 26.88 2.61
N ALA A 570 -0.58 27.16 3.71
CA ALA A 570 -0.69 26.34 4.91
C ALA A 570 -2.07 26.43 5.59
N PHE A 571 -2.75 27.58 5.55
CA PHE A 571 -3.97 27.79 6.34
C PHE A 571 -5.28 27.67 5.55
N ILE A 572 -5.26 27.73 4.21
CA ILE A 572 -6.47 27.55 3.36
C ILE A 572 -7.31 26.32 3.74
N PRO A 573 -6.73 25.12 3.97
CA PRO A 573 -7.52 23.93 4.28
C PRO A 573 -8.33 24.03 5.59
N LEU A 574 -7.96 24.93 6.49
CA LEU A 574 -8.70 25.16 7.75
C LEU A 574 -9.93 26.06 7.57
N CYS A 575 -10.00 26.85 6.50
CA CYS A 575 -11.06 27.84 6.29
C CYS A 575 -12.41 27.20 5.92
N ASN A 576 -12.40 26.08 5.20
CA ASN A 576 -13.63 25.44 4.72
C ASN A 576 -13.64 23.93 5.00
N LYS A 577 -14.33 23.55 6.08
CA LYS A 577 -14.49 22.15 6.49
C LYS A 577 -15.35 21.32 5.55
N GLU A 578 -16.26 21.92 4.78
CA GLU A 578 -17.05 21.17 3.79
C GLU A 578 -16.20 20.73 2.60
N LEU A 579 -15.32 21.62 2.14
CA LEU A 579 -14.50 21.37 0.96
C LEU A 579 -13.23 20.55 1.27
N PHE A 580 -12.66 20.68 2.47
CA PHE A 580 -11.38 20.04 2.83
C PHE A 580 -11.48 18.99 3.95
N LYS A 581 -12.65 18.78 4.55
CA LYS A 581 -12.86 17.85 5.68
C LYS A 581 -11.75 17.99 6.74
N ASN A 582 -11.13 16.89 7.17
CA ASN A 582 -10.01 16.90 8.13
C ASN A 582 -8.67 16.70 7.40
N TYR A 583 -8.39 17.56 6.42
CA TYR A 583 -7.22 17.47 5.53
C TYR A 583 -5.91 17.09 6.22
N TYR A 584 -5.59 17.74 7.34
CA TYR A 584 -4.36 17.48 8.10
C TYR A 584 -4.45 16.25 9.01
N GLY A 585 -5.64 15.89 9.48
CA GLY A 585 -5.85 14.80 10.44
C GLY A 585 -6.21 13.47 9.79
N THR A 586 -5.69 13.21 8.59
CA THR A 586 -5.89 11.94 7.88
C THR A 586 -4.96 10.84 8.40
N ASN A 587 -3.84 11.19 9.04
CA ASN A 587 -2.88 10.26 9.63
C ASN A 587 -2.36 10.73 11.00
N GLY A 588 -1.69 9.83 11.73
CA GLY A 588 -1.16 10.11 13.07
C GLY A 588 -0.06 11.18 13.14
N VAL A 589 0.64 11.46 12.04
CA VAL A 589 1.72 12.48 11.95
C VAL A 589 1.23 13.84 11.45
N CYS A 590 -0.06 13.96 11.16
CA CYS A 590 -0.71 15.20 10.75
C CYS A 590 -0.19 15.81 9.44
N PHE A 591 0.26 14.98 8.48
CA PHE A 591 0.88 15.43 7.23
C PHE A 591 0.20 14.81 5.99
N PRO A 592 -0.40 15.61 5.09
CA PRO A 592 -1.25 15.11 4.00
C PRO A 592 -0.46 14.77 2.73
N LEU A 593 0.45 13.79 2.80
CA LEU A 593 1.23 13.33 1.62
C LEU A 593 0.39 12.42 0.71
N HIS A 594 -0.23 11.41 1.32
CA HIS A 594 -1.07 10.42 0.67
C HIS A 594 -2.50 10.61 1.16
N SER A 595 -3.39 11.06 0.27
CA SER A 595 -4.82 11.12 0.57
C SER A 595 -5.40 9.80 0.10
N GLU A 596 -5.74 8.92 1.04
CA GLU A 596 -6.54 7.73 0.74
C GLU A 596 -7.87 8.14 0.06
N ASP A 597 -8.38 7.25 -0.79
CA ASP A 597 -9.38 7.46 -1.86
C ASP A 597 -10.76 8.00 -1.46
N THR A 598 -11.00 8.48 -0.24
CA THR A 598 -12.36 8.86 0.23
C THR A 598 -12.49 10.22 0.88
N GLU A 599 -11.64 11.19 0.55
CA GLU A 599 -11.87 12.59 0.91
C GLU A 599 -12.00 13.50 -0.32
N SER A 600 -12.79 14.57 -0.15
CA SER A 600 -13.38 15.40 -1.20
C SER A 600 -12.48 15.67 -2.40
N ILE A 601 -13.09 15.72 -3.60
CA ILE A 601 -12.42 16.11 -4.85
C ILE A 601 -11.57 17.38 -4.67
N GLY A 602 -12.01 18.31 -3.82
CA GLY A 602 -11.26 19.53 -3.46
C GLY A 602 -9.92 19.29 -2.76
N ALA A 603 -9.86 18.40 -1.75
CA ALA A 603 -8.64 18.08 -1.02
C ALA A 603 -7.60 17.38 -1.92
N GLN A 604 -8.06 16.47 -2.79
CA GLN A 604 -7.19 15.79 -3.73
C GLN A 604 -6.56 16.77 -4.72
N ILE A 605 -7.37 17.61 -5.38
CA ILE A 605 -6.89 18.65 -6.31
C ILE A 605 -5.88 19.57 -5.62
N TYR A 606 -6.16 19.98 -4.40
CA TYR A 606 -5.30 20.86 -3.63
C TYR A 606 -3.94 20.25 -3.33
N SER A 607 -3.91 19.00 -2.85
CA SER A 607 -2.65 18.29 -2.57
C SER A 607 -1.82 18.07 -3.84
N VAL A 608 -2.44 17.85 -4.99
CA VAL A 608 -1.75 17.73 -6.29
C VAL A 608 -1.18 19.08 -6.71
N ALA A 609 -1.93 20.16 -6.57
CA ALA A 609 -1.47 21.50 -6.92
C ALA A 609 -0.22 21.93 -6.14
N ILE A 610 -0.13 21.60 -4.85
CA ILE A 610 1.03 21.92 -4.01
C ILE A 610 2.21 20.99 -4.33
N PHE A 611 2.04 19.69 -4.07
CA PHE A 611 3.17 18.75 -4.09
C PHE A 611 3.67 18.43 -5.51
N LEU A 612 2.80 18.46 -6.51
CA LEU A 612 3.18 18.23 -7.91
C LEU A 612 3.22 19.52 -8.72
N GLY A 613 2.32 20.48 -8.51
CA GLY A 613 2.31 21.72 -9.28
C GLY A 613 3.45 22.67 -8.89
N ILE A 614 3.34 23.27 -7.71
CA ILE A 614 4.27 24.31 -7.22
C ILE A 614 5.69 23.75 -7.10
N ASN A 615 5.85 22.59 -6.45
CA ASN A 615 7.17 22.01 -6.20
C ASN A 615 7.87 21.53 -7.49
N LEU A 616 7.14 20.99 -8.48
CA LEU A 616 7.73 20.66 -9.78
C LEU A 616 8.13 21.91 -10.57
N ALA A 617 7.30 22.95 -10.54
CA ALA A 617 7.62 24.21 -11.21
C ALA A 617 8.88 24.86 -10.60
N ALA A 618 8.97 24.90 -9.27
CA ALA A 618 10.17 25.33 -8.55
C ALA A 618 11.40 24.50 -8.95
N PHE A 619 11.26 23.18 -8.96
CA PHE A 619 12.33 22.27 -9.37
C PHE A 619 12.83 22.52 -10.80
N ILE A 620 11.92 22.68 -11.77
CA ILE A 620 12.26 22.99 -13.16
C ILE A 620 13.02 24.32 -13.25
N ILE A 621 12.56 25.36 -12.56
CA ILE A 621 13.21 26.68 -12.54
C ILE A 621 14.63 26.57 -11.98
N ILE A 622 14.80 25.83 -10.88
CA ILE A 622 16.10 25.59 -10.26
C ILE A 622 17.03 24.90 -11.28
N VAL A 623 16.63 23.75 -11.83
CA VAL A 623 17.45 22.98 -12.79
C VAL A 623 17.82 23.82 -14.01
N PHE A 624 16.86 24.56 -14.59
CA PHE A 624 17.11 25.44 -15.73
C PHE A 624 18.10 26.56 -15.40
N SER A 625 17.92 27.22 -14.25
CA SER A 625 18.78 28.32 -13.80
C SER A 625 20.22 27.84 -13.59
N TYR A 626 20.41 26.63 -13.07
CA TYR A 626 21.73 26.04 -12.88
C TYR A 626 22.39 25.54 -14.16
N GLY A 627 21.62 24.90 -15.04
CA GLY A 627 22.13 24.52 -16.37
C GLY A 627 22.68 25.74 -17.11
N SER A 628 21.92 26.85 -17.08
CA SER A 628 22.32 28.11 -17.68
C SER A 628 23.52 28.77 -16.98
N MET A 629 23.57 28.74 -15.65
CA MET A 629 24.70 29.26 -14.87
C MET A 629 25.99 28.50 -15.18
N PHE A 630 25.93 27.17 -15.22
CA PHE A 630 27.08 26.32 -15.55
C PHE A 630 27.56 26.54 -16.99
N TYR A 631 26.62 26.62 -17.93
CA TYR A 631 26.91 26.93 -19.33
C TYR A 631 27.63 28.29 -19.47
N SER A 632 27.12 29.34 -18.80
CA SER A 632 27.73 30.67 -18.83
C SER A 632 29.15 30.66 -18.27
N VAL A 633 29.38 29.97 -17.14
CA VAL A 633 30.73 29.86 -16.54
C VAL A 633 31.68 29.07 -17.44
N HIS A 634 31.21 28.00 -18.08
CA HIS A 634 32.01 27.23 -19.04
C HIS A 634 32.36 28.06 -20.27
N GLN A 635 31.40 28.80 -20.83
CA GLN A 635 31.64 29.71 -21.96
C GLN A 635 32.67 30.78 -21.59
N SER A 636 32.52 31.43 -20.44
CA SER A 636 33.48 32.42 -19.92
C SER A 636 34.89 31.85 -19.69
N THR A 637 35.02 30.54 -19.46
CA THR A 637 36.31 29.86 -19.32
C THR A 637 37.03 29.68 -20.66
N ILE A 638 36.29 29.51 -21.76
CA ILE A 638 36.86 29.36 -23.10
C ILE A 638 37.33 30.72 -23.65
N THR A 639 36.60 31.80 -23.37
CA THR A 639 36.84 33.12 -23.99
C THR A 639 37.91 33.97 -23.29
N ALA A 640 38.31 33.67 -22.05
CA ALA A 640 39.23 34.49 -21.26
C ALA A 640 40.49 33.73 -20.81
N THR A 641 41.56 33.78 -21.60
CA THR A 641 42.87 33.17 -21.30
C THR A 641 43.69 33.92 -20.25
N GLU A 642 43.32 35.14 -19.86
CA GLU A 642 44.18 36.03 -19.04
C GLU A 642 43.72 36.22 -17.57
N VAL A 643 42.58 35.63 -17.15
CA VAL A 643 42.07 35.76 -15.77
C VAL A 643 41.85 34.42 -15.07
N ARG A 644 42.90 33.57 -15.05
CA ARG A 644 42.87 32.21 -14.48
C ARG A 644 42.47 32.14 -13.00
N ASN A 645 42.75 33.18 -12.21
CA ASN A 645 42.47 33.20 -10.77
C ASN A 645 41.02 33.58 -10.41
N GLN A 646 40.39 34.48 -11.16
CA GLN A 646 38.98 34.84 -10.96
C GLN A 646 38.07 33.70 -11.43
N VAL A 647 38.37 33.10 -12.59
CA VAL A 647 37.65 31.94 -13.14
C VAL A 647 37.69 30.74 -12.18
N ARG A 648 38.85 30.48 -11.54
CA ARG A 648 38.97 29.39 -10.55
C ARG A 648 38.13 29.64 -9.29
N LYS A 649 37.99 30.89 -8.82
CA LYS A 649 37.11 31.23 -7.70
C LYS A 649 35.63 31.04 -8.07
N GLU A 650 35.22 31.46 -9.25
CA GLU A 650 33.83 31.33 -9.73
C GLU A 650 33.44 29.87 -10.01
N MET A 651 34.36 29.04 -10.52
CA MET A 651 34.15 27.59 -10.69
C MET A 651 33.97 26.84 -9.35
N ILE A 652 34.73 27.20 -8.31
CA ILE A 652 34.59 26.59 -6.98
C ILE A 652 33.23 26.95 -6.36
N LEU A 653 32.75 28.18 -6.60
CA LEU A 653 31.42 28.62 -6.17
C LEU A 653 30.32 27.88 -6.92
N ALA A 654 30.38 27.79 -8.25
CA ALA A 654 29.39 27.08 -9.06
C ALA A 654 29.31 25.59 -8.71
N LYS A 655 30.45 24.91 -8.51
CA LYS A 655 30.50 23.50 -8.10
C LYS A 655 29.85 23.26 -6.73
N ARG A 656 29.98 24.22 -5.81
CA ARG A 656 29.31 24.14 -4.51
C ARG A 656 27.80 24.23 -4.66
N PHE A 657 27.29 25.22 -5.40
CA PHE A 657 25.85 25.35 -5.60
C PHE A 657 25.24 24.15 -6.33
N PHE A 658 25.99 23.51 -7.24
CA PHE A 658 25.57 22.26 -7.86
C PHE A 658 25.26 21.16 -6.83
N PHE A 659 26.13 20.95 -5.83
CA PHE A 659 25.89 19.95 -4.79
C PHE A 659 24.66 20.28 -3.93
N ILE A 660 24.44 21.57 -3.64
CA ILE A 660 23.29 22.04 -2.86
C ILE A 660 21.97 21.71 -3.56
N VAL A 661 21.91 22.00 -4.86
CA VAL A 661 20.73 21.75 -5.70
C VAL A 661 20.50 20.27 -5.89
N PHE A 662 21.57 19.53 -6.09
CA PHE A 662 21.51 18.10 -6.26
C PHE A 662 20.98 17.40 -5.00
N THR A 663 21.41 17.83 -3.81
CA THR A 663 20.88 17.27 -2.56
C THR A 663 19.40 17.56 -2.37
N ASP A 664 18.95 18.77 -2.70
CA ASP A 664 17.52 19.13 -2.61
C ASP A 664 16.69 18.35 -3.65
N ALA A 665 17.17 18.27 -4.91
CA ALA A 665 16.57 17.50 -5.99
C ALA A 665 16.31 16.03 -5.63
N LEU A 666 17.31 15.39 -5.01
CA LEU A 666 17.22 13.98 -4.62
C LEU A 666 16.13 13.72 -3.58
N CYS A 667 15.84 14.69 -2.71
CA CYS A 667 14.82 14.55 -1.69
C CYS A 667 13.40 14.77 -2.23
N TRP A 668 13.25 15.52 -3.33
CA TRP A 668 11.94 15.73 -3.98
C TRP A 668 11.53 14.59 -4.94
N ILE A 669 12.48 13.87 -5.52
CA ILE A 669 12.17 12.74 -6.43
C ILE A 669 11.23 11.71 -5.79
N PRO A 670 11.47 11.19 -4.57
CA PRO A 670 10.55 10.25 -3.92
C PRO A 670 9.15 10.80 -3.73
N ILE A 671 9.02 12.10 -3.40
CA ILE A 671 7.73 12.77 -3.19
C ILE A 671 6.95 12.83 -4.51
N PHE A 672 7.60 13.20 -5.62
CA PHE A 672 6.96 13.21 -6.94
C PHE A 672 6.54 11.81 -7.39
N VAL A 673 7.39 10.80 -7.17
CA VAL A 673 7.07 9.40 -7.51
C VAL A 673 5.86 8.91 -6.72
N LEU A 674 5.84 9.13 -5.39
CA LEU A 674 4.70 8.74 -4.56
C LEU A 674 3.42 9.45 -4.98
N LYS A 675 3.49 10.74 -5.31
CA LYS A 675 2.31 11.48 -5.75
C LYS A 675 1.80 11.02 -7.11
N PHE A 676 2.71 10.68 -8.02
CA PHE A 676 2.36 10.11 -9.33
C PHE A 676 1.73 8.72 -9.21
N LEU A 677 2.28 7.84 -8.38
CA LEU A 677 1.71 6.52 -8.09
C LEU A 677 0.32 6.62 -7.45
N SER A 678 0.14 7.60 -6.55
CA SER A 678 -1.17 7.90 -5.96
C SER A 678 -2.21 8.35 -7.00
N LEU A 679 -1.82 9.08 -8.05
CA LEU A 679 -2.72 9.43 -9.16
C LEU A 679 -3.11 8.24 -10.04
N LEU A 680 -2.27 7.20 -10.08
CA LEU A 680 -2.54 5.94 -10.79
C LEU A 680 -3.40 4.96 -9.97
N GLN A 681 -3.87 5.36 -8.78
CA GLN A 681 -4.65 4.51 -7.85
C GLN A 681 -3.93 3.19 -7.49
N VAL A 682 -2.61 3.23 -7.42
CA VAL A 682 -1.81 2.10 -6.94
C VAL A 682 -1.79 2.15 -5.41
N GLU A 683 -2.08 1.02 -4.75
CA GLU A 683 -2.00 0.90 -3.29
C GLU A 683 -0.56 1.10 -2.83
N ILE A 684 -0.31 2.16 -2.05
CA ILE A 684 1.02 2.49 -1.51
C ILE A 684 1.07 2.05 -0.05
N PRO A 685 2.02 1.19 0.35
CA PRO A 685 2.21 0.84 1.75
C PRO A 685 2.46 2.09 2.60
N GLY A 686 1.68 2.27 3.68
CA GLY A 686 1.83 3.40 4.59
C GLY A 686 3.21 3.48 5.29
N THR A 687 3.97 2.38 5.28
CA THR A 687 5.37 2.38 5.74
C THR A 687 6.26 3.28 4.88
N ILE A 688 6.06 3.30 3.56
CA ILE A 688 6.84 4.14 2.65
C ILE A 688 6.50 5.62 2.89
N THR A 689 5.22 5.94 3.03
CA THR A 689 4.77 7.32 3.31
C THR A 689 5.32 7.81 4.64
N SER A 690 5.38 6.94 5.66
CA SER A 690 6.04 7.20 6.95
C SER A 690 7.50 7.63 6.79
N TRP A 691 8.29 6.84 6.05
CA TRP A 691 9.70 7.12 5.81
C TRP A 691 9.90 8.44 5.06
N VAL A 692 9.05 8.76 4.10
CA VAL A 692 9.17 10.03 3.37
C VAL A 692 8.91 11.24 4.29
N VAL A 693 7.85 11.19 5.10
CA VAL A 693 7.48 12.31 5.99
C VAL A 693 8.48 12.48 7.14
N ILE A 694 8.93 11.38 7.76
CA ILE A 694 9.78 11.44 8.96
C ILE A 694 11.26 11.62 8.59
N PHE A 695 11.71 11.07 7.46
CA PHE A 695 13.13 11.05 7.11
C PHE A 695 13.47 11.94 5.91
N ILE A 696 12.85 11.70 4.74
CA ILE A 696 13.28 12.36 3.48
C ILE A 696 12.97 13.85 3.50
N LEU A 697 11.79 14.24 3.94
CA LEU A 697 11.35 15.63 3.89
C LEU A 697 12.13 16.54 4.89
N PRO A 698 12.40 16.12 6.13
CA PRO A 698 13.16 16.94 7.08
C PRO A 698 14.70 16.93 6.87
N ILE A 699 15.25 15.99 6.10
CA ILE A 699 16.72 15.90 5.90
C ILE A 699 17.28 17.13 5.20
N ASN A 700 16.50 17.74 4.30
CA ASN A 700 16.88 18.97 3.61
C ASN A 700 17.12 20.10 4.62
N SER A 701 16.19 20.30 5.55
CA SER A 701 16.28 21.31 6.61
C SER A 701 17.45 21.06 7.56
N ALA A 702 17.85 19.80 7.79
CA ALA A 702 19.02 19.44 8.60
C ALA A 702 20.35 19.72 7.88
N LEU A 703 20.41 19.53 6.56
CA LEU A 703 21.62 19.68 5.75
C LEU A 703 21.87 21.14 5.32
N ASN A 704 20.83 21.97 5.21
CA ASN A 704 20.92 23.37 4.80
C ASN A 704 21.99 24.20 5.56
N PRO A 705 22.09 24.14 6.90
CA PRO A 705 23.16 24.79 7.65
C PRO A 705 24.59 24.45 7.18
N ILE A 706 24.83 23.17 6.88
CA ILE A 706 26.13 22.66 6.43
C ILE A 706 26.44 23.19 5.03
N LEU A 707 25.45 23.08 4.14
CA LEU A 707 25.54 23.44 2.73
C LEU A 707 25.73 24.95 2.50
N TYR A 708 24.97 25.78 3.22
CA TYR A 708 24.93 27.23 3.01
C TYR A 708 25.85 28.06 3.91
N THR A 709 26.34 27.50 5.03
CA THR A 709 27.10 28.26 6.02
C THR A 709 28.38 27.57 6.47
N LEU A 710 28.31 26.35 7.03
CA LEU A 710 29.46 25.73 7.71
C LEU A 710 30.60 25.36 6.76
N THR A 711 30.29 25.09 5.50
CA THR A 711 31.30 24.78 4.47
C THR A 711 31.88 26.04 3.78
N THR A 712 31.56 27.26 4.25
CA THR A 712 32.14 28.51 3.71
C THR A 712 33.57 28.76 4.18
N ARG A 713 34.44 29.26 3.29
CA ARG A 713 35.81 29.69 3.60
C ARG A 713 35.87 30.76 4.72
N PRO A 714 35.07 31.85 4.67
CA PRO A 714 35.08 32.84 5.74
C PRO A 714 34.71 32.25 7.11
N PHE A 715 33.82 31.25 7.16
CA PHE A 715 33.51 30.55 8.40
C PHE A 715 34.67 29.68 8.90
N LYS A 716 35.34 28.95 8.01
CA LYS A 716 36.52 28.16 8.36
C LYS A 716 37.66 29.04 8.91
N GLU A 717 37.86 30.21 8.32
CA GLU A 717 38.84 31.21 8.77
C GLU A 717 38.46 31.82 10.13
N MET A 718 37.18 32.15 10.34
CA MET A 718 36.67 32.63 11.64
C MET A 718 36.86 31.58 12.76
N ILE A 719 36.56 30.30 12.49
CA ILE A 719 36.82 29.22 13.46
C ILE A 719 38.31 29.11 13.75
N HIS A 720 39.17 29.15 12.72
CA HIS A 720 40.62 29.08 12.94
C HIS A 720 41.12 30.24 13.81
N GLN A 721 40.63 31.46 13.59
CA GLN A 721 40.97 32.61 14.43
C GLN A 721 40.46 32.47 15.87
N PHE A 722 39.23 31.99 16.04
CA PHE A 722 38.65 31.77 17.37
C PHE A 722 39.41 30.67 18.13
N TRP A 723 39.74 29.56 17.46
CA TRP A 723 40.50 28.45 18.02
C TRP A 723 41.94 28.85 18.35
N TYR A 724 42.56 29.69 17.50
CA TYR A 724 43.86 30.30 17.76
C TYR A 724 43.82 31.19 19.02
N ASN A 725 42.84 32.09 19.14
CA ASN A 725 42.67 32.96 20.31
C ASN A 725 42.35 32.18 21.60
N TYR A 726 41.54 31.12 21.51
CA TYR A 726 41.26 30.22 22.64
C TYR A 726 42.52 29.47 23.08
N ARG A 727 43.31 28.95 22.13
CA ARG A 727 44.60 28.28 22.42
C ARG A 727 45.63 29.25 23.00
N GLN A 728 45.63 30.52 22.57
CA GLN A 728 46.47 31.57 23.13
C GLN A 728 46.08 31.93 24.57
N ARG A 729 44.77 32.07 24.86
CA ARG A 729 44.26 32.26 26.24
C ARG A 729 44.63 31.09 27.17
N ARG A 730 44.49 29.85 26.69
CA ARG A 730 44.85 28.65 27.45
C ARG A 730 46.36 28.50 27.67
N SER A 731 47.19 29.07 26.79
CA SER A 731 48.64 29.15 26.96
C SER A 731 49.08 30.20 28.00
N ILE A 732 48.31 31.28 28.16
CA ILE A 732 48.59 32.37 29.11
C ILE A 732 48.27 31.93 30.55
N ASP A 733 47.24 31.11 30.76
CA ASP A 733 46.91 30.57 32.09
C ASP A 733 47.91 29.52 32.64
N SER A 734 48.88 29.05 31.83
CA SER A 734 49.90 28.08 32.29
C SER A 734 51.23 28.70 32.74
N LYS A 735 51.40 30.03 32.62
CA LYS A 735 52.60 30.74 33.11
C LYS A 735 52.18 31.83 34.09
N GLY A 736 52.41 31.57 35.37
CA GLY A 736 52.01 32.44 36.47
C GLY A 736 52.69 33.81 36.50
N SER A 737 51.91 34.77 37.02
CA SER A 737 52.30 36.00 37.74
C SER A 737 53.33 36.96 37.10
N GLN A 738 52.85 38.07 36.52
CA GLN A 738 53.10 39.43 37.02
C GLN A 738 52.52 40.55 36.11
N LYS A 739 51.79 41.47 36.76
CA LYS A 739 51.46 42.89 36.46
C LYS A 739 50.72 43.29 35.17
N ALA A 740 49.72 44.14 35.40
CA ALA A 740 48.76 44.71 34.47
C ALA A 740 49.34 45.81 33.55
N TYR A 741 48.94 45.77 32.27
CA TYR A 741 48.56 46.93 31.46
C TYR A 741 47.49 46.47 30.45
N ALA A 742 46.40 47.22 30.33
CA ALA A 742 45.40 47.00 29.28
C ALA A 742 46.00 47.36 27.91
N PRO A 743 45.74 46.60 26.82
CA PRO A 743 45.95 47.12 25.48
C PRO A 743 44.62 47.51 24.85
N SER A 744 44.55 48.81 24.58
CA SER A 744 43.75 49.47 23.57
C SER A 744 43.70 48.71 22.25
N PHE A 745 42.50 48.61 21.67
CA PHE A 745 42.26 48.32 20.25
C PHE A 745 42.95 49.40 19.39
N ILE A 746 44.14 49.10 18.85
CA ILE A 746 44.77 49.90 17.79
C ILE A 746 45.19 48.95 16.67
N TRP A 747 44.61 49.18 15.49
CA TRP A 747 44.97 48.54 14.24
C TRP A 747 46.36 49.02 13.80
N VAL A 748 47.26 48.09 13.51
CA VAL A 748 48.49 48.36 12.76
C VAL A 748 48.40 47.61 11.44
N GLU A 749 48.44 48.38 10.36
CA GLU A 749 48.59 47.93 8.98
C GLU A 749 49.90 47.16 8.82
N MET A 750 49.85 46.03 8.09
CA MET A 750 51.05 45.50 7.43
C MET A 750 50.66 44.76 6.15
N TRP A 751 50.68 45.51 5.05
CA TRP A 751 50.92 44.97 3.71
C TRP A 751 52.43 44.69 3.56
N PRO A 752 52.88 43.71 2.75
CA PRO A 752 54.28 43.61 2.39
C PRO A 752 54.61 44.46 1.14
N LEU A 753 55.80 45.07 1.20
CA LEU A 753 56.46 45.88 0.19
C LEU A 753 56.78 45.13 -1.13
N GLN A 754 56.35 45.76 -2.22
CA GLN A 754 57.05 46.12 -3.46
C GLN A 754 58.44 45.53 -3.79
N GLU A 755 58.55 44.96 -4.99
CA GLU A 755 59.74 45.10 -5.86
C GLU A 755 59.33 45.87 -7.12
N MET A 756 60.17 46.82 -7.52
CA MET A 756 59.92 47.87 -8.51
C MET A 756 60.95 47.73 -9.64
N THR A 757 60.51 47.81 -10.89
CA THR A 757 61.34 48.29 -12.00
C THR A 757 60.51 49.27 -12.83
N ALA A 758 61.05 50.47 -13.02
CA ALA A 758 60.45 51.60 -13.69
C ALA A 758 60.79 51.62 -15.20
N ASP A 759 59.85 52.03 -16.06
CA ASP A 759 60.02 53.25 -16.87
C ASP A 759 58.78 53.63 -17.71
N LEU A 760 58.65 54.96 -17.88
CA LEU A 760 57.92 55.78 -18.89
C LEU A 760 56.45 56.29 -18.67
N MET A 761 56.37 57.56 -18.19
CA MET A 761 55.48 58.72 -18.51
C MET A 761 54.29 58.51 -19.49
N LYS A 762 53.05 59.04 -19.36
CA LYS A 762 52.42 60.28 -18.81
C LYS A 762 50.86 60.09 -18.75
N PRO A 763 50.05 61.03 -18.19
CA PRO A 763 48.70 60.74 -17.67
C PRO A 763 47.55 60.97 -18.67
N ALA A 764 46.51 60.12 -18.61
CA ALA A 764 45.22 60.34 -19.27
C ALA A 764 44.08 60.29 -18.25
N LEU A 765 43.44 61.44 -18.12
CA LEU A 765 42.21 61.74 -17.40
C LEU A 765 41.03 60.93 -17.99
N PHE A 766 40.35 60.10 -17.19
CA PHE A 766 39.04 59.55 -17.55
C PHE A 766 38.01 59.87 -16.47
N LYS A 767 37.06 60.73 -16.86
CA LYS A 767 35.79 60.98 -16.16
C LYS A 767 34.85 59.79 -16.40
N ASP A 768 34.11 59.41 -15.36
CA ASP A 768 33.06 58.40 -15.40
C ASP A 768 31.97 58.70 -16.45
N PRO A 769 31.56 57.73 -17.29
CA PRO A 769 30.42 57.87 -18.18
C PRO A 769 29.17 57.27 -17.52
N CYS A 770 28.53 58.01 -16.62
CA CYS A 770 27.16 57.69 -16.19
C CYS A 770 26.29 58.93 -15.86
N GLU A 771 26.69 60.11 -16.33
CA GLU A 771 25.86 61.31 -16.34
C GLU A 771 25.90 61.96 -17.74
N LEU A 772 25.32 61.29 -18.74
CA LEU A 772 24.90 61.98 -19.97
C LEU A 772 23.84 61.16 -20.73
N SER A 773 22.64 61.06 -20.18
CA SER A 773 21.46 60.62 -20.95
C SER A 773 20.13 61.04 -20.32
N LEU A 774 20.07 62.24 -19.74
CA LEU A 774 18.82 62.95 -19.44
C LEU A 774 19.09 64.42 -19.78
N ILE A 775 18.26 64.98 -20.68
CA ILE A 775 18.34 66.30 -21.34
C ILE A 775 18.88 66.21 -22.79
N SER A 776 18.04 65.71 -23.71
CA SER A 776 17.90 66.28 -25.06
C SER A 776 16.74 65.63 -25.85
N GLN A 777 15.52 65.63 -25.33
CA GLN A 777 14.30 65.44 -26.14
C GLN A 777 13.17 66.32 -25.59
N SER A 778 13.32 67.62 -25.79
CA SER A 778 12.24 68.60 -25.75
C SER A 778 12.58 69.67 -26.77
N THR A 779 12.09 69.48 -28.00
CA THR A 779 11.72 70.49 -29.02
C THR A 779 11.61 69.81 -30.39
N ARG A 780 10.40 69.29 -30.70
CA ARG A 780 9.91 69.25 -32.08
C ARG A 780 9.11 70.52 -32.30
N LEU A 781 9.63 71.44 -33.10
CA LEU A 781 8.85 72.49 -33.76
C LEU A 781 9.55 72.85 -35.08
N ASN A 782 8.78 72.67 -36.16
CA ASN A 782 8.88 73.34 -37.46
C ASN A 782 10.12 73.06 -38.35
N SER A 783 9.91 72.32 -39.45
CA SER A 783 9.57 72.91 -40.76
C SER A 783 10.10 72.13 -41.98
N TYR A 784 9.28 72.19 -43.05
CA TYR A 784 9.53 72.02 -44.49
C TYR A 784 9.58 70.63 -45.17
N SER A 785 8.81 70.64 -46.27
CA SER A 785 8.55 69.70 -47.39
C SER A 785 7.80 68.42 -47.08
#